data_AF-A0A1B6BYX2-F1
#
_entry.id   AF-A0A1B6BYX2-F1
#
_cell.length_a   1.000
_cell.length_b   1.000
_cell.length_c   1.000
_cell.angle_alpha   90.00
_cell.angle_beta   90.00
_cell.angle_gamma   90.00
#
_symmetry.space_group_name_H-M   'P 1'
#
loop_
_entity.id
_entity.type
_entity.pdbx_description
1 polymer ?
#
loop_
_entity_poly.entity_id
_entity_poly.type
_entity_poly.pdbx_seq_one_letter_code
_entity_poly.pdbx_strand_id
1 'polypeptide(L)'
;RLQLLHGGWCMSDEATPHYSALIDQMTLGLRFLNDTFGECGVPRVAWQIDPFGHSSEVALEFADMGYDGLFFGRIDHEDYTNRKYLKEMETIWRPDTSLGEAGELFSGVLYNLYMPPNGFCFDTYCNDEPIMDNPKLHGYNVNERVSQFVTIVQNWADAYKSNHLMVTMGGDFNYIVASSWFKNMDKLIKYVNRNYKDVNVLYSTPACYLKALHDENITWPVKDNDDFFPYGSDEHSYWTGYFTSRPNLKYMVYKGNNLLQAAKQIRTSLGPDLEEEQYLMQRAIAIAQHHDAVSGTEKQHVTDDYALYIHEGIDATEKIFTAAYRKWLGNNFPKQSFCSLTNISQCEVSEFANRFLVTVYNPLAHPTTIPVRVPVTPGTYTVTDPSGSVIPSDLVPIPDSVKEVPGRQGNTTLELLFVAQELPPLGLFSFHIDRSEGGKIPVATQVNLTLSNNITNITFPLETSQEIPEVEDIVVENALFKLKFNGTTGFLHCIEREGETWSFVQNFYYYEASKGYNYNSFNRASGAYIFRPSLDEPIAISKYANISIFKGKSVIEVHQQFGDWVSQIIRLYEGQDQLEFQWLVGPIPVEQWVGKEIITRYKTQLITNSTWYTDSNGRRLIKRVRDHRDSWNLTLTEPIASNYYPITSAVVILGKRHRLTVLTDRPQGAASLRDGEIEIMLHRRLLYDDSKGVSEPLDEIQYRTGMVARGTHILQFSKCFKSNSTNGNNGN
;
A
#
# COMPACT_ATOMS: atom_id res chain seq x y z
N ARG A 1 32.65 4.93 18.82
CA ARG A 1 31.83 4.18 19.81
C ARG A 1 30.39 4.05 19.32
N LEU A 2 29.74 5.15 18.93
CA LEU A 2 28.43 5.12 18.28
C LEU A 2 28.60 5.19 16.77
N GLN A 3 27.90 4.32 16.04
CA GLN A 3 27.69 4.43 14.60
C GLN A 3 26.19 4.58 14.37
N LEU A 4 25.82 5.55 13.53
CA LEU A 4 24.47 5.69 13.03
C LEU A 4 24.32 4.76 11.82
N LEU A 5 23.21 4.04 11.77
CA LEU A 5 22.86 3.11 10.68
C LEU A 5 21.54 3.55 10.08
N HIS A 6 21.28 3.13 8.85
CA HIS A 6 20.07 3.42 8.09
C HIS A 6 19.82 4.91 7.87
N GLY A 7 19.52 5.73 8.89
CA GLY A 7 19.47 7.19 8.75
C GLY A 7 18.18 7.78 8.20
N GLY A 8 17.17 6.95 7.93
CA GLY A 8 15.80 7.42 7.74
C GLY A 8 15.17 7.95 9.02
N TRP A 9 14.06 8.67 8.88
CA TRP A 9 13.24 9.12 10.01
C TRP A 9 12.62 7.93 10.77
N CYS A 10 12.36 6.83 10.06
CA CYS A 10 11.97 5.54 10.62
C CYS A 10 12.62 4.41 9.82
N MET A 11 12.51 3.18 10.32
CA MET A 11 12.69 1.97 9.52
C MET A 11 11.35 1.70 8.83
N SER A 12 11.27 2.01 7.54
CA SER A 12 10.02 1.97 6.80
C SER A 12 9.55 0.55 6.51
N ASP A 13 8.24 0.35 6.33
CA ASP A 13 7.75 -0.80 5.55
C ASP A 13 8.40 -0.78 4.15
N GLU A 14 8.38 -1.92 3.48
CA GLU A 14 8.86 -2.07 2.10
C GLU A 14 7.75 -2.49 1.13
N ALA A 15 6.60 -2.95 1.62
CA ALA A 15 5.50 -3.41 0.75
C ALA A 15 4.50 -2.29 0.41
N THR A 16 4.04 -1.56 1.41
CA THR A 16 2.91 -0.62 1.28
C THR A 16 3.29 0.85 1.07
N PRO A 17 4.52 1.34 1.35
CA PRO A 17 4.91 2.69 0.97
C PRO A 17 5.01 2.91 -0.53
N HIS A 18 4.66 4.11 -0.97
CA HIS A 18 5.03 4.60 -2.30
C HIS A 18 6.45 5.18 -2.27
N TYR A 19 7.23 4.97 -3.33
CA TYR A 19 8.66 5.34 -3.44
C TYR A 19 8.93 6.80 -3.03
N SER A 20 8.05 7.74 -3.40
CA SER A 20 8.25 9.14 -3.06
C SER A 20 8.19 9.42 -1.55
N ALA A 21 7.40 8.65 -0.78
CA ALA A 21 7.37 8.77 0.67
C ALA A 21 8.61 8.13 1.33
N LEU A 22 9.15 7.05 0.74
CA LEU A 22 10.40 6.41 1.16
C LEU A 22 11.57 7.38 1.00
N ILE A 23 11.68 8.03 -0.16
CA ILE A 23 12.68 9.08 -0.41
C ILE A 23 12.51 10.24 0.57
N ASP A 24 11.29 10.70 0.83
CA ASP A 24 11.06 11.84 1.73
C ASP A 24 11.43 11.54 3.19
N GLN A 25 11.09 10.35 3.70
CA GLN A 25 11.45 9.98 5.07
C GLN A 25 12.97 9.79 5.23
N MET A 26 13.64 9.21 4.22
CA MET A 26 15.10 9.10 4.17
C MET A 26 15.75 10.48 4.11
N THR A 27 15.26 11.35 3.24
CA THR A 27 15.77 12.73 3.08
C THR A 27 15.68 13.51 4.39
N LEU A 28 14.56 13.40 5.11
CA LEU A 28 14.34 14.09 6.37
C LEU A 28 15.36 13.65 7.43
N GLY A 29 15.54 12.33 7.59
CA GLY A 29 16.49 11.76 8.55
C GLY A 29 17.95 12.07 8.18
N LEU A 30 18.34 11.82 6.94
CA LEU A 30 19.72 12.02 6.47
C LEU A 30 20.14 13.49 6.53
N ARG A 31 19.24 14.41 6.21
CA ARG A 31 19.50 15.84 6.35
C ARG A 31 19.73 16.22 7.82
N PHE A 32 18.87 15.75 8.72
CA PHE A 32 19.06 15.98 10.15
C PHE A 32 20.41 15.44 10.64
N LEU A 33 20.80 14.24 10.22
CA LEU A 33 22.10 13.66 10.57
C LEU A 33 23.27 14.48 10.04
N ASN A 34 23.21 14.92 8.78
CA ASN A 34 24.26 15.74 8.19
C ASN A 34 24.36 17.12 8.85
N ASP A 35 23.23 17.77 9.11
CA ASP A 35 23.20 19.09 9.76
C ASP A 35 23.71 19.04 11.21
N THR A 36 23.51 17.90 11.89
CA THR A 36 23.89 17.71 13.31
C THR A 36 25.32 17.17 13.49
N PHE A 37 25.72 16.20 12.67
CA PHE A 37 26.96 15.42 12.83
C PHE A 37 27.94 15.58 11.67
N GLY A 38 27.59 16.35 10.64
CA GLY A 38 28.37 16.51 9.41
C GLY A 38 28.38 15.26 8.53
N GLU A 39 29.24 15.27 7.53
CA GLU A 39 29.38 14.19 6.54
C GLU A 39 29.64 12.82 7.19
N CYS A 40 30.38 12.76 8.29
CA CYS A 40 30.65 11.52 9.02
C CYS A 40 29.42 10.92 9.72
N GLY A 41 28.34 11.69 9.88
CA GLY A 41 27.07 11.21 10.43
C GLY A 41 26.16 10.51 9.42
N VAL A 42 26.46 10.64 8.13
CA VAL A 42 25.66 10.03 7.05
C VAL A 42 26.03 8.53 6.96
N PRO A 43 25.07 7.62 7.19
CA PRO A 43 25.34 6.19 7.18
C PRO A 43 25.62 5.66 5.77
N ARG A 44 26.42 4.60 5.72
CA ARG A 44 26.73 3.82 4.49
C ARG A 44 26.09 2.44 4.47
N VAL A 45 25.43 2.06 5.58
CA VAL A 45 24.80 0.74 5.73
C VAL A 45 23.33 0.91 6.10
N ALA A 46 22.47 0.30 5.31
CA ALA A 46 21.04 0.24 5.54
C ALA A 46 20.72 -0.91 6.49
N TRP A 47 19.72 -0.71 7.35
CA TRP A 47 19.38 -1.63 8.43
C TRP A 47 17.86 -1.82 8.46
N GLN A 48 17.38 -2.82 7.73
CA GLN A 48 15.95 -3.14 7.55
C GLN A 48 15.64 -4.47 8.24
N ILE A 49 15.83 -4.52 9.55
CA ILE A 49 15.76 -5.80 10.28
C ILE A 49 14.35 -6.32 10.51
N ASP A 50 13.35 -5.44 10.47
CA ASP A 50 11.97 -5.75 10.87
C ASP A 50 10.87 -5.58 9.80
N PRO A 51 11.06 -4.97 8.62
CA PRO A 51 10.05 -5.02 7.55
C PRO A 51 9.71 -6.45 7.14
N PHE A 52 8.45 -6.69 6.78
CA PHE A 52 7.90 -8.04 6.59
C PHE A 52 8.05 -8.53 5.13
N GLY A 53 9.30 -8.76 4.74
CA GLY A 53 9.72 -8.95 3.34
C GLY A 53 10.39 -7.69 2.79
N HIS A 54 11.16 -7.83 1.70
CA HIS A 54 12.04 -6.76 1.22
C HIS A 54 11.85 -6.48 -0.27
N SER A 55 11.80 -5.20 -0.62
CA SER A 55 11.44 -4.69 -1.94
C SER A 55 12.65 -4.46 -2.84
N SER A 56 12.49 -4.83 -4.11
CA SER A 56 13.48 -4.52 -5.14
C SER A 56 13.69 -3.01 -5.33
N GLU A 57 12.65 -2.19 -5.15
CA GLU A 57 12.74 -0.74 -5.34
C GLU A 57 13.45 -0.07 -4.16
N VAL A 58 13.17 -0.51 -2.93
CA VAL A 58 13.86 0.00 -1.73
C VAL A 58 15.36 -0.28 -1.80
N ALA A 59 15.75 -1.46 -2.30
CA ALA A 59 17.15 -1.79 -2.53
C ALA A 59 17.82 -0.87 -3.57
N LEU A 60 17.13 -0.54 -4.68
CA LEU A 60 17.64 0.45 -5.64
C LEU A 60 17.75 1.84 -5.04
N GLU A 61 16.76 2.27 -4.26
CA GLU A 61 16.81 3.57 -3.59
C GLU A 61 18.03 3.66 -2.66
N PHE A 62 18.38 2.61 -1.94
CA PHE A 62 19.62 2.59 -1.15
C PHE A 62 20.88 2.66 -2.00
N ALA A 63 20.93 1.94 -3.12
CA ALA A 63 22.06 2.04 -4.06
C ALA A 63 22.19 3.48 -4.61
N ASP A 64 21.08 4.08 -5.04
CA ASP A 64 21.01 5.48 -5.54
C ASP A 64 21.40 6.50 -4.45
N MET A 65 21.08 6.22 -3.18
CA MET A 65 21.47 7.04 -2.03
C MET A 65 22.95 6.84 -1.61
N GLY A 66 23.69 5.93 -2.25
CA GLY A 66 25.11 5.70 -2.01
C GLY A 66 25.42 4.82 -0.79
N TYR A 67 24.52 3.89 -0.45
CA TYR A 67 24.77 2.86 0.53
C TYR A 67 25.63 1.74 -0.07
N ASP A 68 26.55 1.23 0.73
CA ASP A 68 27.45 0.15 0.33
C ASP A 68 26.82 -1.24 0.61
N GLY A 69 25.86 -1.31 1.53
CA GLY A 69 25.16 -2.56 1.81
C GLY A 69 23.93 -2.44 2.71
N LEU A 70 23.16 -3.51 2.73
CA LEU A 70 21.86 -3.63 3.39
C LEU A 70 21.81 -4.94 4.19
N PHE A 71 21.35 -4.87 5.44
CA PHE A 71 21.13 -6.05 6.27
C PHE A 71 19.70 -6.13 6.78
N PHE A 72 19.13 -7.34 6.75
CA PHE A 72 17.73 -7.61 7.10
C PHE A 72 17.52 -9.02 7.64
N GLY A 73 16.37 -9.23 8.32
CA GLY A 73 16.06 -10.50 8.98
C GLY A 73 14.95 -11.33 8.34
N ARG A 74 13.94 -10.70 7.71
CA ARG A 74 12.66 -11.35 7.41
C ARG A 74 12.53 -11.73 5.93
N ILE A 75 13.01 -12.92 5.60
CA ILE A 75 12.76 -13.59 4.33
C ILE A 75 11.95 -14.87 4.54
N ASP A 76 11.37 -15.42 3.48
CA ASP A 76 10.59 -16.66 3.57
C ASP A 76 11.39 -17.79 4.25
N HIS A 77 10.73 -18.56 5.10
CA HIS A 77 11.34 -19.62 5.89
C HIS A 77 12.00 -20.75 5.06
N GLU A 78 11.47 -21.08 3.88
CA GLU A 78 12.09 -22.04 2.96
C GLU A 78 13.32 -21.42 2.27
N ASP A 79 13.22 -20.16 1.82
CA ASP A 79 14.36 -19.42 1.26
C ASP A 79 15.50 -19.31 2.28
N TYR A 80 15.18 -18.94 3.53
CA TYR A 80 16.12 -18.87 4.64
C TYR A 80 16.82 -20.22 4.88
N THR A 81 16.06 -21.32 4.88
CA THR A 81 16.62 -22.67 5.07
C THR A 81 17.54 -23.05 3.92
N ASN A 82 17.13 -22.76 2.68
CA ASN A 82 17.91 -23.03 1.48
C ASN A 82 19.21 -22.22 1.46
N ARG A 83 19.14 -20.91 1.73
CA ARG A 83 20.31 -20.02 1.80
C ARG A 83 21.30 -20.43 2.86
N LYS A 84 20.85 -20.88 4.04
CA LYS A 84 21.74 -21.41 5.06
C LYS A 84 22.49 -22.65 4.60
N TYR A 85 21.80 -23.56 3.93
CA TYR A 85 22.41 -24.78 3.41
C TYR A 85 23.41 -24.49 2.28
N LEU A 86 23.09 -23.56 1.39
CA LEU A 86 23.93 -23.19 0.23
C LEU A 86 25.01 -22.15 0.54
N LYS A 87 25.02 -21.57 1.75
CA LYS A 87 25.87 -20.44 2.14
C LYS A 87 25.62 -19.19 1.29
N GLU A 88 24.35 -18.86 1.09
CA GLU A 88 23.87 -17.73 0.27
C GLU A 88 23.10 -16.70 1.10
N MET A 89 23.40 -16.63 2.40
CA MET A 89 22.88 -15.60 3.31
C MET A 89 23.43 -14.21 2.96
N GLU A 90 24.53 -14.13 2.21
CA GLU A 90 25.16 -12.89 1.75
C GLU A 90 25.23 -12.92 0.22
N THR A 91 24.73 -11.88 -0.44
CA THR A 91 24.57 -11.83 -1.90
C THR A 91 24.81 -10.42 -2.44
N ILE A 92 25.17 -10.32 -3.72
CA ILE A 92 24.97 -9.09 -4.47
C ILE A 92 23.53 -9.10 -4.96
N TRP A 93 22.72 -8.16 -4.50
CA TRP A 93 21.36 -7.99 -5.00
C TRP A 93 21.39 -7.01 -6.18
N ARG A 94 20.84 -7.45 -7.31
CA ARG A 94 20.68 -6.66 -8.54
C ARG A 94 19.21 -6.55 -8.89
N PRO A 95 18.46 -5.65 -8.23
CA PRO A 95 17.04 -5.45 -8.50
C PRO A 95 16.72 -5.09 -9.95
N ASP A 96 17.67 -4.49 -10.66
CA ASP A 96 17.59 -4.19 -12.10
C ASP A 96 18.91 -4.48 -12.78
N THR A 97 19.01 -5.63 -13.43
CA THR A 97 20.22 -6.03 -14.17
C THR A 97 20.57 -5.08 -15.33
N SER A 98 19.64 -4.25 -15.81
CA SER A 98 19.92 -3.29 -16.87
C SER A 98 20.77 -2.09 -16.42
N LEU A 99 20.84 -1.83 -15.11
CA LEU A 99 21.65 -0.75 -14.53
C LEU A 99 23.13 -1.13 -14.38
N GLY A 100 23.48 -2.41 -14.54
CA GLY A 100 24.84 -2.90 -14.29
C GLY A 100 25.28 -2.62 -12.85
N GLU A 101 26.57 -2.31 -12.66
CA GLU A 101 27.19 -2.06 -11.34
C GLU A 101 26.51 -0.94 -10.53
N ALA A 102 25.86 0.02 -11.20
CA ALA A 102 25.21 1.14 -10.52
C ALA A 102 23.96 0.74 -9.72
N GLY A 103 23.35 -0.39 -10.05
CA GLY A 103 22.18 -0.94 -9.36
C GLY A 103 22.50 -2.09 -8.41
N GLU A 104 23.77 -2.37 -8.15
CA GLU A 104 24.20 -3.46 -7.28
C GLU A 104 24.24 -3.01 -5.81
N LEU A 105 23.72 -3.84 -4.91
CA LEU A 105 23.80 -3.60 -3.48
C LEU A 105 24.17 -4.88 -2.75
N PHE A 106 25.25 -4.85 -1.96
CA PHE A 106 25.57 -5.97 -1.09
C PHE A 106 24.46 -6.15 -0.05
N SER A 107 23.92 -7.36 0.06
CA SER A 107 22.77 -7.66 0.90
C SER A 107 23.03 -8.88 1.78
N GLY A 108 22.81 -8.74 3.09
CA GLY A 108 23.04 -9.80 4.07
C GLY A 108 21.80 -10.13 4.89
N VAL A 109 21.39 -11.40 4.87
CA VAL A 109 20.36 -11.97 5.73
C VAL A 109 20.98 -12.30 7.08
N LEU A 110 20.38 -11.80 8.16
CA LEU A 110 20.82 -12.06 9.51
C LEU A 110 20.51 -13.50 9.95
N TYR A 111 21.41 -14.09 10.76
CA TYR A 111 21.25 -15.48 11.14
C TYR A 111 20.07 -15.71 12.07
N ASN A 112 19.84 -14.90 13.09
CA ASN A 112 18.81 -15.16 14.09
C ASN A 112 17.77 -14.05 14.14
N LEU A 113 17.17 -13.72 12.99
CA LEU A 113 16.45 -12.46 12.81
C LEU A 113 17.37 -11.32 13.31
N TYR A 114 16.91 -10.52 14.26
CA TYR A 114 17.69 -9.45 14.88
C TYR A 114 17.99 -9.68 16.37
N MET A 115 17.88 -10.93 16.83
CA MET A 115 18.01 -11.31 18.25
C MET A 115 19.42 -11.83 18.59
N PRO A 116 19.85 -11.76 19.88
CA PRO A 116 21.09 -12.40 20.32
C PRO A 116 20.99 -13.92 20.18
N PRO A 117 22.13 -14.64 20.28
CA PRO A 117 22.13 -16.07 20.50
C PRO A 117 21.20 -16.47 21.66
N ASN A 118 20.45 -17.56 21.50
CA ASN A 118 19.56 -18.06 22.56
C ASN A 118 20.33 -18.27 23.87
N GLY A 119 19.81 -17.69 24.96
CA GLY A 119 20.47 -17.69 26.25
C GLY A 119 21.50 -16.57 26.44
N PHE A 120 21.62 -15.59 25.55
CA PHE A 120 22.58 -14.48 25.64
C PHE A 120 21.91 -13.09 25.57
N CYS A 121 20.63 -12.98 25.94
CA CYS A 121 20.00 -11.68 26.17
C CYS A 121 20.38 -11.12 27.54
N PHE A 122 21.05 -9.97 27.57
CA PHE A 122 21.55 -9.37 28.81
C PHE A 122 20.76 -8.13 29.27
N ASP A 123 19.51 -8.00 28.81
CA ASP A 123 18.64 -6.90 29.21
C ASP A 123 17.85 -7.15 30.50
N THR A 124 17.26 -6.08 31.02
CA THR A 124 16.43 -6.00 32.23
C THR A 124 15.24 -6.94 32.21
N TYR A 125 14.62 -7.15 31.05
CA TYR A 125 13.45 -8.01 30.88
C TYR A 125 13.80 -9.43 30.40
N CYS A 126 15.09 -9.73 30.28
CA CYS A 126 15.57 -11.06 29.92
C CYS A 126 15.86 -11.89 31.17
N ASN A 127 15.61 -13.19 31.07
CA ASN A 127 15.82 -14.15 32.16
C ASN A 127 17.11 -14.97 31.99
N ASP A 128 17.94 -14.63 31.00
CA ASP A 128 19.15 -15.38 30.70
C ASP A 128 20.25 -15.13 31.75
N GLU A 129 21.01 -16.17 32.07
CA GLU A 129 22.04 -16.07 33.10
C GLU A 129 23.19 -15.12 32.69
N PRO A 130 23.63 -14.20 33.58
CA PRO A 130 24.82 -13.41 33.33
C PRO A 130 26.09 -14.29 33.40
N ILE A 131 27.19 -13.75 32.92
CA ILE A 131 28.51 -14.39 33.05
C ILE A 131 29.08 -14.06 34.43
N MET A 132 29.15 -15.09 35.28
CA MET A 132 29.60 -15.04 36.65
C MET A 132 31.05 -15.52 36.73
N ASP A 133 31.99 -14.57 36.80
CA ASP A 133 33.42 -14.79 36.65
C ASP A 133 34.24 -14.63 37.94
N ASN A 134 33.58 -14.47 39.08
CA ASN A 134 34.22 -14.43 40.38
C ASN A 134 34.28 -15.85 40.99
N PRO A 135 35.45 -16.51 41.04
CA PRO A 135 35.56 -17.88 41.54
C PRO A 135 35.32 -17.99 43.05
N LYS A 136 35.20 -16.87 43.78
CA LYS A 136 34.89 -16.84 45.21
C LYS A 136 33.39 -16.80 45.50
N LEU A 137 32.54 -16.65 44.48
CA LEU A 137 31.08 -16.61 44.61
C LEU A 137 30.48 -17.92 44.08
N HIS A 138 29.35 -18.32 44.65
CA HIS A 138 28.53 -19.39 44.07
C HIS A 138 28.00 -18.97 42.69
N GLY A 139 27.74 -19.96 41.82
CA GLY A 139 27.23 -19.71 40.48
C GLY A 139 28.27 -19.30 39.44
N TYR A 140 29.57 -19.56 39.67
CA TYR A 140 30.60 -19.36 38.64
C TYR A 140 30.29 -20.23 37.40
N ASN A 141 30.09 -19.60 36.24
CA ASN A 141 29.60 -20.28 35.02
C ASN A 141 30.41 -19.95 33.75
N VAL A 142 31.60 -19.35 33.86
CA VAL A 142 32.39 -18.90 32.69
C VAL A 142 32.63 -20.00 31.66
N ASN A 143 33.10 -21.18 32.09
CA ASN A 143 33.46 -22.25 31.16
C ASN A 143 32.25 -22.74 30.34
N GLU A 144 31.10 -22.90 31.01
CA GLU A 144 29.85 -23.34 30.39
C GLU A 144 29.31 -22.29 29.42
N ARG A 145 29.15 -21.04 29.87
CA ARG A 145 28.60 -19.94 29.07
C ARG A 145 29.47 -19.64 27.85
N VAL A 146 30.80 -19.63 28.01
CA VAL A 146 31.73 -19.37 26.91
C VAL A 146 31.72 -20.53 25.90
N SER A 147 31.72 -21.78 26.36
CA SER A 147 31.63 -22.94 25.45
C SER A 147 30.31 -22.94 24.69
N GLN A 148 29.20 -22.63 25.36
CA GLN A 148 27.88 -22.52 24.72
C GLN A 148 27.87 -21.44 23.64
N PHE A 149 28.41 -20.24 23.93
CA PHE A 149 28.51 -19.16 22.95
C PHE A 149 29.31 -19.58 21.72
N VAL A 150 30.50 -20.16 21.93
CA VAL A 150 31.39 -20.61 20.85
C VAL A 150 30.72 -21.66 19.96
N THR A 151 30.06 -22.66 20.56
CA THR A 151 29.31 -23.66 19.79
C THR A 151 28.22 -23.02 18.94
N ILE A 152 27.47 -22.06 19.48
CA ILE A 152 26.42 -21.38 18.72
C ILE A 152 27.00 -20.61 17.53
N VAL A 153 28.02 -19.77 17.75
CA VAL A 153 28.59 -18.95 16.66
C VAL A 153 29.33 -19.77 15.62
N GLN A 154 29.94 -20.90 15.99
CA GLN A 154 30.54 -21.83 15.02
C GLN A 154 29.46 -22.46 14.12
N ASN A 155 28.34 -22.89 14.70
CA ASN A 155 27.20 -23.39 13.93
C ASN A 155 26.57 -22.29 13.04
N TRP A 156 26.63 -21.02 13.47
CA TRP A 156 26.14 -19.90 12.69
C TRP A 156 27.05 -19.60 11.50
N ALA A 157 28.37 -19.64 11.71
CA ALA A 157 29.38 -19.41 10.68
C ALA A 157 29.25 -20.40 9.50
N ASP A 158 28.73 -21.60 9.72
CA ASP A 158 28.52 -22.59 8.65
C ASP A 158 27.56 -22.11 7.55
N ALA A 159 26.67 -21.16 7.83
CA ALA A 159 25.72 -20.59 6.87
C ALA A 159 26.30 -19.44 6.02
N TYR A 160 27.54 -19.02 6.28
CA TYR A 160 28.18 -17.90 5.58
C TYR A 160 29.43 -18.38 4.82
N LYS A 161 29.86 -17.59 3.82
CA LYS A 161 31.04 -17.91 2.99
C LYS A 161 32.35 -17.45 3.61
N SER A 162 32.32 -16.31 4.30
CA SER A 162 33.51 -15.73 4.94
C SER A 162 33.76 -16.34 6.32
N ASN A 163 34.89 -15.97 6.93
CA ASN A 163 35.22 -16.26 8.33
C ASN A 163 34.79 -15.13 9.28
N HIS A 164 34.03 -14.14 8.80
CA HIS A 164 33.44 -13.08 9.61
C HIS A 164 31.97 -13.44 9.87
N LEU A 165 31.53 -13.27 11.11
CA LEU A 165 30.13 -13.47 11.48
C LEU A 165 29.63 -12.24 12.26
N MET A 166 28.53 -11.67 11.80
CA MET A 166 27.81 -10.66 12.57
C MET A 166 26.88 -11.34 13.59
N VAL A 167 27.03 -10.97 14.87
CA VAL A 167 26.16 -11.42 15.96
C VAL A 167 25.39 -10.21 16.50
N THR A 168 24.08 -10.18 16.27
CA THR A 168 23.19 -9.10 16.72
C THR A 168 22.93 -9.19 18.22
N MET A 169 23.68 -8.44 19.02
CA MET A 169 23.53 -8.43 20.48
C MET A 169 22.49 -7.39 20.91
N GLY A 170 21.21 -7.62 20.62
CA GLY A 170 20.11 -6.72 20.97
C GLY A 170 18.75 -7.25 20.50
N GLY A 171 17.70 -6.48 20.67
CA GLY A 171 16.32 -6.81 20.31
C GLY A 171 15.40 -5.63 20.62
N ASP A 172 14.09 -5.85 20.52
CA ASP A 172 13.09 -4.79 20.72
C ASP A 172 13.31 -4.06 22.05
N PHE A 173 13.53 -2.74 21.95
CA PHE A 173 13.74 -1.84 23.07
C PHE A 173 14.80 -2.28 24.09
N ASN A 174 15.79 -3.07 23.65
CA ASN A 174 16.93 -3.44 24.50
C ASN A 174 17.87 -2.24 24.73
N TYR A 175 18.89 -2.44 25.56
CA TYR A 175 19.83 -1.47 26.11
C TYR A 175 19.22 -0.45 27.11
N ILE A 176 18.08 -0.76 27.74
CA ILE A 176 17.51 0.04 28.85
C ILE A 176 18.54 0.22 29.96
N VAL A 177 19.24 -0.87 30.30
CA VAL A 177 20.42 -0.86 31.17
C VAL A 177 21.62 -1.35 30.39
N ALA A 178 22.15 -0.49 29.51
CA ALA A 178 23.27 -0.80 28.63
C ALA A 178 24.52 -1.36 29.35
N SER A 179 24.77 -0.98 30.61
CA SER A 179 25.90 -1.52 31.38
C SER A 179 25.81 -3.02 31.63
N SER A 180 24.59 -3.59 31.68
CA SER A 180 24.40 -5.04 31.81
C SER A 180 24.91 -5.78 30.58
N TRP A 181 24.54 -5.30 29.39
CA TRP A 181 25.02 -5.78 28.10
C TRP A 181 26.55 -5.69 28.00
N PHE A 182 27.11 -4.49 28.16
CA PHE A 182 28.55 -4.29 28.02
C PHE A 182 29.36 -5.10 29.04
N LYS A 183 28.92 -5.22 30.30
CA LYS A 183 29.62 -6.04 31.30
C LYS A 183 29.69 -7.52 30.88
N ASN A 184 28.62 -8.07 30.33
CA ASN A 184 28.59 -9.47 29.90
C ASN A 184 29.34 -9.67 28.58
N MET A 185 29.20 -8.76 27.62
CA MET A 185 29.95 -8.81 26.36
C MET A 185 31.46 -8.65 26.57
N ASP A 186 31.90 -7.78 27.48
CA ASP A 186 33.32 -7.65 27.87
C ASP A 186 33.87 -8.98 28.40
N LYS A 187 33.06 -9.71 29.20
CA LYS A 187 33.44 -11.03 29.71
C LYS A 187 33.46 -12.07 28.58
N LEU A 188 32.48 -12.08 27.67
CA LEU A 188 32.51 -12.94 26.49
C LEU A 188 33.78 -12.73 25.67
N ILE A 189 34.06 -11.49 25.26
CA ILE A 189 35.25 -11.11 24.50
C ILE A 189 36.52 -11.57 25.22
N LYS A 190 36.64 -11.25 26.51
CA LYS A 190 37.81 -11.61 27.32
C LYS A 190 38.03 -13.13 27.38
N TYR A 191 36.99 -13.90 27.68
CA TYR A 191 37.15 -15.34 27.93
C TYR A 191 37.16 -16.16 26.64
N VAL A 192 36.42 -15.79 25.60
CA VAL A 192 36.50 -16.45 24.29
C VAL A 192 37.90 -16.28 23.71
N ASN A 193 38.37 -15.03 23.55
CA ASN A 193 39.67 -14.75 22.91
C ASN A 193 40.87 -15.29 23.70
N ARG A 194 40.69 -15.55 25.01
CA ARG A 194 41.71 -16.19 25.85
C ARG A 194 41.71 -17.71 25.70
N ASN A 195 40.53 -18.33 25.63
CA ASN A 195 40.38 -19.78 25.75
C ASN A 195 40.33 -20.49 24.39
N TYR A 196 39.93 -19.80 23.33
CA TYR A 196 39.78 -20.34 21.98
C TYR A 196 40.72 -19.59 21.03
N LYS A 197 41.57 -20.33 20.31
CA LYS A 197 42.54 -19.75 19.37
C LYS A 197 41.96 -19.53 17.96
N ASP A 198 40.93 -20.29 17.62
CA ASP A 198 40.33 -20.31 16.28
C ASP A 198 39.08 -19.41 16.20
N VAL A 199 38.75 -18.70 17.28
CA VAL A 199 37.62 -17.77 17.36
C VAL A 199 38.09 -16.47 17.99
N ASN A 200 37.80 -15.35 17.32
CA ASN A 200 38.07 -14.01 17.81
C ASN A 200 36.77 -13.19 17.84
N VAL A 201 36.42 -12.69 19.01
CA VAL A 201 35.21 -11.89 19.27
C VAL A 201 35.61 -10.47 19.60
N LEU A 202 34.91 -9.49 19.02
CA LEU A 202 35.16 -8.07 19.22
C LEU A 202 33.87 -7.26 19.10
N TYR A 203 33.83 -6.07 19.71
CA TYR A 203 32.80 -5.09 19.40
C TYR A 203 32.97 -4.58 17.97
N SER A 204 31.93 -4.72 17.17
CA SER A 204 31.91 -4.28 15.77
C SER A 204 30.67 -3.45 15.49
N THR A 205 30.56 -3.00 14.25
CA THR A 205 29.37 -2.37 13.69
C THR A 205 29.08 -2.98 12.31
N PRO A 206 27.84 -2.86 11.79
CA PRO A 206 27.52 -3.37 10.45
C PRO A 206 28.42 -2.81 9.34
N ALA A 207 28.87 -1.55 9.43
CA ALA A 207 29.84 -1.02 8.45
C ALA A 207 31.23 -1.66 8.58
N CYS A 208 31.71 -1.92 9.81
CA CYS A 208 32.98 -2.63 10.00
C CYS A 208 32.88 -4.08 9.53
N TYR A 209 31.73 -4.72 9.72
CA TYR A 209 31.46 -6.05 9.19
C TYR A 209 31.47 -6.07 7.66
N LEU A 210 30.70 -5.18 7.02
CA LEU A 210 30.66 -5.06 5.57
C LEU A 210 32.05 -4.76 4.96
N LYS A 211 32.80 -3.86 5.60
CA LYS A 211 34.21 -3.57 5.24
C LYS A 211 35.07 -4.84 5.28
N ALA A 212 34.93 -5.66 6.33
CA ALA A 212 35.68 -6.90 6.46
C ALA A 212 35.32 -7.89 5.36
N LEU A 213 34.04 -8.03 5.01
CA LEU A 213 33.58 -8.86 3.89
C LEU A 213 34.12 -8.38 2.54
N HIS A 214 34.12 -7.07 2.30
CA HIS A 214 34.65 -6.47 1.08
C HIS A 214 36.16 -6.71 0.92
N ASP A 215 36.91 -6.76 2.03
CA ASP A 215 38.35 -7.00 2.00
C ASP A 215 38.71 -8.49 1.76
N GLU A 216 37.72 -9.39 1.79
CA GLU A 216 37.90 -10.80 1.45
C GLU A 216 37.94 -11.02 -0.07
N ASN A 217 38.76 -11.98 -0.52
CA ASN A 217 38.78 -12.39 -1.94
C ASN A 217 37.72 -13.46 -2.23
N ILE A 218 36.45 -13.12 -1.99
CA ILE A 218 35.28 -14.01 -2.15
C ILE A 218 34.40 -13.55 -3.30
N THR A 219 33.95 -14.49 -4.12
CA THR A 219 32.87 -14.26 -5.09
C THR A 219 31.52 -14.55 -4.43
N TRP A 220 30.69 -13.51 -4.34
CA TRP A 220 29.36 -13.58 -3.74
C TRP A 220 28.34 -14.18 -4.71
N PRO A 221 27.32 -14.91 -4.20
CA PRO A 221 26.16 -15.27 -5.02
C PRO A 221 25.40 -14.00 -5.41
N VAL A 222 24.47 -14.14 -6.35
CA VAL A 222 23.77 -13.02 -6.95
C VAL A 222 22.27 -13.28 -7.00
N LYS A 223 21.45 -12.26 -6.72
CA LYS A 223 19.99 -12.28 -6.88
C LYS A 223 19.59 -11.23 -7.91
N ASP A 224 18.95 -11.66 -9.00
CA ASP A 224 18.67 -10.82 -10.18
C ASP A 224 17.17 -10.55 -10.36
N ASN A 225 16.81 -9.30 -10.63
CA ASN A 225 15.48 -8.85 -11.09
C ASN A 225 14.30 -9.38 -10.23
N ASP A 226 14.52 -9.53 -8.92
CA ASP A 226 13.58 -10.18 -8.01
C ASP A 226 13.59 -9.48 -6.64
N ASP A 227 12.58 -9.75 -5.82
CA ASP A 227 12.44 -9.25 -4.46
C ASP A 227 12.35 -10.39 -3.42
N PHE A 228 12.10 -10.06 -2.16
CA PHE A 228 11.91 -11.02 -1.08
C PHE A 228 10.44 -11.07 -0.64
N PHE A 229 9.50 -10.91 -1.57
CA PHE A 229 8.07 -11.06 -1.32
C PHE A 229 7.47 -12.34 -1.94
N PRO A 230 6.36 -12.84 -1.37
CA PRO A 230 5.86 -12.53 -0.03
C PRO A 230 6.70 -13.21 1.06
N TYR A 231 6.70 -12.63 2.26
CA TYR A 231 7.32 -13.22 3.45
C TYR A 231 6.40 -14.26 4.10
N GLY A 232 6.89 -15.50 4.26
CA GLY A 232 6.28 -16.55 5.07
C GLY A 232 7.16 -16.91 6.27
N SER A 233 6.65 -16.78 7.49
CA SER A 233 7.43 -17.13 8.71
C SER A 233 7.38 -18.62 9.06
N ASP A 234 6.35 -19.32 8.58
CA ASP A 234 6.16 -20.78 8.64
C ASP A 234 5.15 -21.21 7.56
N GLU A 235 4.93 -22.52 7.42
CA GLU A 235 4.06 -23.15 6.40
C GLU A 235 2.65 -22.54 6.27
N HIS A 236 2.11 -21.94 7.33
CA HIS A 236 0.73 -21.42 7.38
C HIS A 236 0.68 -19.95 7.82
N SER A 237 1.80 -19.23 7.69
CA SER A 237 1.96 -17.85 8.13
C SER A 237 2.54 -17.00 7.02
N TYR A 238 1.81 -16.81 5.92
CA TYR A 238 2.15 -15.81 4.91
C TYR A 238 1.66 -14.43 5.36
N TRP A 239 2.61 -13.49 5.46
CA TRP A 239 2.37 -12.13 5.93
C TRP A 239 1.91 -11.28 4.75
N THR A 240 0.79 -11.66 4.14
CA THR A 240 0.22 -10.97 2.97
C THR A 240 -1.07 -10.23 3.31
N GLY A 241 -1.54 -10.34 4.56
CA GLY A 241 -2.71 -9.63 5.06
C GLY A 241 -2.45 -8.13 5.25
N TYR A 242 -1.26 -7.78 5.75
CA TYR A 242 -0.88 -6.38 6.01
C TYR A 242 -0.79 -5.53 4.74
N PHE A 243 -0.70 -6.15 3.55
CA PHE A 243 -0.83 -5.44 2.28
C PHE A 243 -2.17 -4.68 2.19
N THR A 244 -3.20 -5.10 2.94
CA THR A 244 -4.55 -4.48 2.94
C THR A 244 -5.04 -4.03 4.32
N SER A 245 -4.48 -4.51 5.43
CA SER A 245 -4.91 -4.11 6.80
C SER A 245 -4.98 -2.59 6.96
N ARG A 246 -6.03 -2.08 7.62
CA ARG A 246 -6.29 -0.63 7.81
C ARG A 246 -6.30 0.17 6.49
N PRO A 247 -7.16 -0.18 5.51
CA PRO A 247 -7.14 0.43 4.18
C PRO A 247 -7.47 1.93 4.18
N ASN A 248 -8.14 2.44 5.23
CA ASN A 248 -8.40 3.87 5.38
C ASN A 248 -7.15 4.65 5.81
N LEU A 249 -6.33 4.11 6.72
CA LEU A 249 -5.04 4.71 7.07
C LEU A 249 -4.12 4.72 5.85
N LYS A 250 -4.00 3.60 5.13
CA LYS A 250 -3.22 3.51 3.88
C LYS A 250 -3.58 4.59 2.87
N TYR A 251 -4.88 4.87 2.68
CA TYR A 251 -5.32 5.96 1.83
C TYR A 251 -4.96 7.34 2.37
N MET A 252 -5.12 7.56 3.67
CA MET A 252 -4.76 8.82 4.31
C MET A 252 -3.26 9.12 4.16
N VAL A 253 -2.40 8.11 4.32
CA VAL A 253 -0.95 8.20 4.08
C VAL A 253 -0.66 8.52 2.61
N TYR A 254 -1.27 7.80 1.66
CA TYR A 254 -1.07 8.02 0.23
C TYR A 254 -1.50 9.43 -0.21
N LYS A 255 -2.68 9.89 0.21
CA LYS A 255 -3.18 11.24 -0.08
C LYS A 255 -2.38 12.31 0.64
N GLY A 256 -1.94 12.04 1.85
CA GLY A 256 -1.07 12.91 2.61
C GLY A 256 0.28 13.13 1.91
N ASN A 257 0.91 12.08 1.40
CA ASN A 257 2.13 12.19 0.59
C ASN A 257 1.90 13.06 -0.66
N ASN A 258 0.80 12.82 -1.39
CA ASN A 258 0.46 13.64 -2.57
C ASN A 258 0.31 15.13 -2.22
N LEU A 259 -0.39 15.44 -1.11
CA LEU A 259 -0.54 16.80 -0.62
C LEU A 259 0.80 17.41 -0.20
N LEU A 260 1.66 16.63 0.44
CA LEU A 260 3.01 17.06 0.82
C LEU A 260 3.85 17.46 -0.40
N GLN A 261 3.81 16.67 -1.49
CA GLN A 261 4.52 17.03 -2.72
C GLN A 261 4.01 18.36 -3.30
N ALA A 262 2.69 18.54 -3.37
CA ALA A 262 2.10 19.79 -3.82
C ALA A 262 2.45 20.97 -2.90
N ALA A 263 2.42 20.78 -1.58
CA ALA A 263 2.80 21.80 -0.61
C ALA A 263 4.27 22.21 -0.74
N LYS A 264 5.19 21.25 -0.91
CA LYS A 264 6.63 21.51 -1.15
C LYS A 264 6.83 22.36 -2.40
N GLN A 265 6.16 22.00 -3.51
CA GLN A 265 6.22 22.77 -4.76
C GLN A 265 5.73 24.21 -4.57
N ILE A 266 4.55 24.39 -3.98
CA ILE A 266 3.92 25.70 -3.80
C ILE A 266 4.74 26.58 -2.84
N ARG A 267 5.26 26.02 -1.75
CA ARG A 267 6.06 26.74 -0.75
C ARG A 267 7.34 27.32 -1.34
N THR A 268 7.89 26.76 -2.42
CA THR A 268 9.08 27.36 -3.08
C THR A 268 8.88 28.83 -3.45
N SER A 269 7.63 29.24 -3.70
CA SER A 269 7.28 30.63 -3.99
C SER A 269 7.23 31.55 -2.77
N LEU A 270 7.26 31.02 -1.54
CA LEU A 270 7.07 31.75 -0.29
C LEU A 270 8.39 32.10 0.43
N GLY A 271 9.53 31.54 0.03
CA GLY A 271 10.79 31.75 0.72
C GLY A 271 10.86 30.97 2.06
N PRO A 272 11.40 31.56 3.15
CA PRO A 272 11.50 30.88 4.45
C PRO A 272 10.17 30.81 5.23
N ASP A 273 9.15 31.57 4.80
CA ASP A 273 7.86 31.58 5.47
C ASP A 273 7.21 30.18 5.44
N LEU A 274 6.55 29.81 6.54
CA LEU A 274 5.79 28.56 6.69
C LEU A 274 6.63 27.28 6.53
N GLU A 275 7.92 27.33 6.88
CA GLU A 275 8.78 26.15 6.95
C GLU A 275 8.31 25.15 8.01
N GLU A 276 7.86 25.64 9.18
CA GLU A 276 7.33 24.82 10.26
C GLU A 276 6.06 24.05 9.82
N GLU A 277 5.13 24.72 9.13
CA GLU A 277 3.93 24.08 8.58
C GLU A 277 4.26 22.95 7.60
N GLN A 278 5.26 23.15 6.73
CA GLN A 278 5.72 22.08 5.84
C GLN A 278 6.36 20.95 6.65
N TYR A 279 7.19 21.29 7.65
CA TYR A 279 7.87 20.32 8.50
C TYR A 279 6.89 19.44 9.28
N LEU A 280 5.78 19.99 9.79
CA LEU A 280 4.72 19.22 10.46
C LEU A 280 4.17 18.12 9.55
N MET A 281 3.81 18.47 8.30
CA MET A 281 3.33 17.48 7.32
C MET A 281 4.42 16.49 6.91
N GLN A 282 5.66 16.96 6.70
CA GLN A 282 6.80 16.10 6.37
C GLN A 282 7.04 15.06 7.46
N ARG A 283 7.04 15.47 8.73
CA ARG A 283 7.25 14.58 9.86
C ARG A 283 6.12 13.58 10.02
N ALA A 284 4.86 14.01 9.86
CA ALA A 284 3.70 13.13 9.91
C ALA A 284 3.78 12.01 8.86
N ILE A 285 4.06 12.37 7.60
CA ILE A 285 4.20 11.37 6.52
C ILE A 285 5.44 10.51 6.71
N ALA A 286 6.56 11.06 7.18
CA ALA A 286 7.78 10.30 7.42
C ALA A 286 7.60 9.23 8.51
N ILE A 287 6.95 9.58 9.63
CA ILE A 287 6.62 8.61 10.69
C ILE A 287 5.65 7.55 10.18
N ALA A 288 4.66 7.95 9.37
CA ALA A 288 3.67 7.02 8.84
C ALA A 288 4.25 5.97 7.88
N GLN A 289 5.51 6.09 7.44
CA GLN A 289 6.16 5.05 6.65
C GLN A 289 6.69 3.88 7.50
N HIS A 290 6.70 4.00 8.83
CA HIS A 290 7.16 2.95 9.74
C HIS A 290 6.51 1.60 9.42
N HIS A 291 7.24 0.50 9.62
CA HIS A 291 6.78 -0.86 9.30
C HIS A 291 5.59 -1.36 10.13
N ASP A 292 5.17 -0.63 11.17
CA ASP A 292 3.89 -0.83 11.87
C ASP A 292 2.86 0.31 11.66
N ALA A 293 3.13 1.29 10.79
CA ALA A 293 2.20 2.38 10.54
C ALA A 293 1.39 2.12 9.27
N VAL A 294 1.92 2.46 8.10
CA VAL A 294 1.20 2.25 6.82
C VAL A 294 0.92 0.78 6.52
N SER A 295 1.66 -0.16 7.11
CA SER A 295 1.38 -1.60 7.09
C SER A 295 0.06 -1.98 7.78
N GLY A 296 -0.40 -1.18 8.74
CA GLY A 296 -1.63 -1.40 9.50
C GLY A 296 -1.51 -2.50 10.56
N THR A 297 -0.31 -2.66 11.15
CA THR A 297 0.02 -3.71 12.12
C THR A 297 0.24 -3.23 13.55
N GLU A 298 -0.06 -1.96 13.81
CA GLU A 298 -0.12 -1.35 15.13
C GLU A 298 -1.46 -1.58 15.85
N LYS A 299 -1.48 -1.28 17.15
CA LYS A 299 -2.69 -1.26 17.98
C LYS A 299 -3.62 -0.14 17.58
N GLN A 300 -4.93 -0.29 17.84
CA GLN A 300 -5.94 0.68 17.38
C GLN A 300 -5.65 2.12 17.83
N HIS A 301 -5.28 2.34 19.10
CA HIS A 301 -5.00 3.68 19.60
C HIS A 301 -3.74 4.32 18.97
N VAL A 302 -2.82 3.52 18.42
CA VAL A 302 -1.63 4.00 17.71
C VAL A 302 -2.00 4.39 16.27
N THR A 303 -2.88 3.62 15.61
CA THR A 303 -3.50 4.02 14.33
C THR A 303 -4.19 5.38 14.45
N ASP A 304 -4.95 5.57 15.53
CA ASP A 304 -5.66 6.82 15.79
C ASP A 304 -4.69 8.01 15.96
N ASP A 305 -3.53 7.78 16.58
CA ASP A 305 -2.45 8.77 16.73
C ASP A 305 -1.77 9.12 15.39
N TYR A 306 -1.49 8.12 14.54
CA TYR A 306 -0.99 8.37 13.18
C TYR A 306 -1.98 9.18 12.35
N ALA A 307 -3.26 8.83 12.40
CA ALA A 307 -4.31 9.57 11.70
C ALA A 307 -4.41 11.03 12.20
N LEU A 308 -4.28 11.25 13.51
CA LEU A 308 -4.25 12.58 14.10
C LEU A 308 -3.08 13.41 13.57
N TYR A 309 -1.85 12.90 13.58
CA TYR A 309 -0.69 13.63 13.05
C TYR A 309 -0.84 13.98 11.56
N ILE A 310 -1.37 13.06 10.76
CA ILE A 310 -1.59 13.33 9.33
C ILE A 310 -2.67 14.40 9.16
N HIS A 311 -3.74 14.39 9.96
CA HIS A 311 -4.76 15.44 9.94
C HIS A 311 -4.19 16.81 10.32
N GLU A 312 -3.41 16.91 11.41
CA GLU A 312 -2.75 18.15 11.81
C GLU A 312 -1.78 18.67 10.73
N GLY A 313 -1.07 17.76 10.07
CA GLY A 313 -0.21 18.08 8.92
C GLY A 313 -1.00 18.63 7.73
N ILE A 314 -2.13 18.01 7.37
CA ILE A 314 -3.02 18.50 6.31
C ILE A 314 -3.50 19.93 6.64
N ASP A 315 -3.96 20.17 7.86
CA ASP A 315 -4.42 21.48 8.31
C ASP A 315 -3.30 22.54 8.27
N ALA A 316 -2.07 22.15 8.63
CA ALA A 316 -0.91 23.02 8.52
C ALA A 316 -0.65 23.45 7.06
N THR A 317 -0.80 22.52 6.09
CA THR A 317 -0.60 22.86 4.68
C THR A 317 -1.63 23.85 4.13
N GLU A 318 -2.85 23.96 4.67
CA GLU A 318 -3.83 24.97 4.23
C GLU A 318 -3.28 26.41 4.30
N LYS A 319 -2.43 26.68 5.30
CA LYS A 319 -1.77 27.98 5.46
C LYS A 319 -0.80 28.26 4.31
N ILE A 320 -0.06 27.24 3.86
CA ILE A 320 0.88 27.32 2.73
C ILE A 320 0.11 27.68 1.45
N PHE A 321 -0.95 26.94 1.15
CA PHE A 321 -1.79 27.19 -0.02
C PHE A 321 -2.44 28.58 0.04
N THR A 322 -2.97 28.97 1.20
CA THR A 322 -3.56 30.31 1.40
C THR A 322 -2.54 31.43 1.16
N ALA A 323 -1.35 31.32 1.73
CA ALA A 323 -0.31 32.33 1.58
C ALA A 323 0.16 32.44 0.12
N ALA A 324 0.40 31.31 -0.55
CA ALA A 324 0.84 31.29 -1.94
C ALA A 324 -0.22 31.84 -2.89
N TYR A 325 -1.48 31.46 -2.73
CA TYR A 325 -2.55 31.95 -3.60
C TYR A 325 -2.80 33.44 -3.40
N ARG A 326 -2.69 33.97 -2.17
CA ARG A 326 -2.73 35.43 -1.94
C ARG A 326 -1.54 36.16 -2.56
N LYS A 327 -0.36 35.53 -2.54
CA LYS A 327 0.83 36.08 -3.21
C LYS A 327 0.66 36.14 -4.73
N TRP A 328 0.03 35.14 -5.35
CA TRP A 328 -0.14 35.05 -6.81
C TRP A 328 -1.36 35.79 -7.34
N LEU A 329 -2.49 35.71 -6.62
CA LEU A 329 -3.81 36.18 -7.08
C LEU A 329 -4.29 37.44 -6.35
N GLY A 330 -3.51 37.92 -5.37
CA GLY A 330 -3.76 39.14 -4.60
C GLY A 330 -4.21 38.89 -3.16
N ASN A 331 -3.89 39.82 -2.27
CA ASN A 331 -4.09 39.68 -0.82
C ASN A 331 -5.55 39.45 -0.40
N ASN A 332 -6.52 39.85 -1.21
CA ASN A 332 -7.94 39.64 -0.96
C ASN A 332 -8.45 38.25 -1.35
N PHE A 333 -7.59 37.38 -1.91
CA PHE A 333 -7.99 36.02 -2.27
C PHE A 333 -8.46 35.25 -1.02
N PRO A 334 -9.58 34.51 -1.11
CA PRO A 334 -10.15 33.80 0.04
C PRO A 334 -9.16 32.86 0.72
N LYS A 335 -9.33 32.66 2.03
CA LYS A 335 -8.63 31.58 2.74
C LYS A 335 -8.97 30.26 2.04
N GLN A 336 -7.96 29.42 1.80
CA GLN A 336 -8.17 28.08 1.27
C GLN A 336 -8.50 27.12 2.41
N SER A 337 -9.46 26.24 2.16
CA SER A 337 -9.86 25.16 3.04
C SER A 337 -10.05 23.89 2.23
N PHE A 338 -9.54 22.77 2.73
CA PHE A 338 -9.73 21.47 2.09
C PHE A 338 -11.04 20.82 2.53
N CYS A 339 -11.75 20.18 1.60
CA CYS A 339 -12.88 19.34 1.93
C CYS A 339 -12.44 17.87 2.09
N SER A 340 -11.91 17.57 3.27
CA SER A 340 -11.33 16.27 3.63
C SER A 340 -12.33 15.11 3.68
N LEU A 341 -13.64 15.40 3.69
CA LEU A 341 -14.73 14.41 3.74
C LEU A 341 -15.49 14.24 2.42
N THR A 342 -14.89 14.66 1.29
CA THR A 342 -15.49 14.47 -0.04
C THR A 342 -15.67 12.99 -0.40
N ASN A 343 -14.91 12.08 0.20
CA ASN A 343 -15.08 10.63 0.06
C ASN A 343 -16.39 10.09 0.66
N ILE A 344 -17.08 10.83 1.53
CA ILE A 344 -18.43 10.54 2.03
C ILE A 344 -19.42 11.62 1.57
N SER A 345 -19.04 12.33 0.51
CA SER A 345 -19.81 13.38 -0.12
C SER A 345 -20.22 14.48 0.89
N GLN A 346 -19.28 14.91 1.73
CA GLN A 346 -19.43 16.04 2.65
C GLN A 346 -18.39 17.13 2.42
N CYS A 347 -18.82 18.38 2.46
CA CYS A 347 -17.95 19.55 2.33
C CYS A 347 -18.73 20.76 2.83
N GLU A 348 -18.31 21.31 3.98
CA GLU A 348 -19.04 22.40 4.66
C GLU A 348 -19.29 23.60 3.73
N VAL A 349 -18.27 24.03 2.99
CA VAL A 349 -18.37 25.19 2.10
C VAL A 349 -19.43 25.01 1.03
N SER A 350 -19.44 23.87 0.33
CA SER A 350 -20.40 23.62 -0.75
C SER A 350 -21.79 23.21 -0.27
N GLU A 351 -21.93 22.85 1.00
CA GLU A 351 -23.21 22.57 1.65
C GLU A 351 -23.97 23.84 2.03
N PHE A 352 -23.26 24.86 2.53
CA PHE A 352 -23.88 26.06 3.11
C PHE A 352 -23.73 27.32 2.26
N ALA A 353 -22.74 27.42 1.38
CA ALA A 353 -22.53 28.61 0.56
C ALA A 353 -23.31 28.54 -0.76
N ASN A 354 -24.04 29.61 -1.08
CA ASN A 354 -24.64 29.76 -2.41
C ASN A 354 -23.63 30.18 -3.50
N ARG A 355 -22.47 30.71 -3.08
CA ARG A 355 -21.38 31.10 -3.96
C ARG A 355 -20.06 30.69 -3.34
N PHE A 356 -19.27 29.94 -4.08
CA PHE A 356 -17.96 29.51 -3.62
C PHE A 356 -17.01 29.30 -4.78
N LEU A 357 -15.72 29.20 -4.45
CA LEU A 357 -14.65 29.00 -5.41
C LEU A 357 -14.07 27.60 -5.22
N VAL A 358 -13.83 26.90 -6.32
CA VAL A 358 -13.08 25.65 -6.34
C VAL A 358 -11.77 25.89 -7.05
N THR A 359 -10.68 25.89 -6.29
CA THR A 359 -9.33 26.03 -6.82
C THR A 359 -8.72 24.66 -7.02
N VAL A 360 -8.31 24.35 -8.25
CA VAL A 360 -7.66 23.07 -8.60
C VAL A 360 -6.23 23.36 -8.99
N TYR A 361 -5.28 22.83 -8.22
CA TYR A 361 -3.85 22.88 -8.52
C TYR A 361 -3.40 21.57 -9.16
N ASN A 362 -2.66 21.68 -10.25
CA ASN A 362 -2.03 20.59 -10.95
C ASN A 362 -0.55 20.50 -10.55
N PRO A 363 -0.15 19.52 -9.70
CA PRO A 363 1.24 19.33 -9.28
C PRO A 363 2.11 18.63 -10.34
N LEU A 364 1.55 18.27 -11.50
CA LEU A 364 2.27 17.58 -12.58
C LEU A 364 2.96 18.59 -13.50
N ALA A 365 4.07 18.17 -14.09
CA ALA A 365 4.86 18.98 -15.03
C ALA A 365 4.29 19.01 -16.46
N HIS A 366 3.04 18.57 -16.65
CA HIS A 366 2.35 18.56 -17.95
C HIS A 366 0.88 18.98 -17.78
N PRO A 367 0.23 19.49 -18.85
CA PRO A 367 -1.18 19.83 -18.81
C PRO A 367 -2.01 18.61 -18.42
N THR A 368 -3.04 18.80 -17.61
CA THR A 368 -3.87 17.71 -17.12
C THR A 368 -5.34 18.05 -17.19
N THR A 369 -6.14 17.09 -17.65
CA THR A 369 -7.59 17.18 -17.66
C THR A 369 -8.16 16.22 -16.62
N ILE A 370 -8.87 16.74 -15.61
CA ILE A 370 -9.37 15.94 -14.48
C ILE A 370 -10.84 16.27 -14.18
N PRO A 371 -11.69 15.26 -13.90
CA PRO A 371 -13.02 15.51 -13.36
C PRO A 371 -12.94 16.03 -11.93
N VAL A 372 -13.70 17.07 -11.64
CA VAL A 372 -13.86 17.66 -10.30
C VAL A 372 -15.26 17.34 -9.81
N ARG A 373 -15.36 16.84 -8.57
CA ARG A 373 -16.61 16.42 -7.94
C ARG A 373 -16.76 17.15 -6.61
N VAL A 374 -17.91 17.80 -6.42
CA VAL A 374 -18.21 18.58 -5.21
C VAL A 374 -19.59 18.19 -4.70
N PRO A 375 -19.74 17.78 -3.42
CA PRO A 375 -21.05 17.46 -2.87
C PRO A 375 -21.85 18.75 -2.66
N VAL A 376 -23.10 18.78 -3.10
CA VAL A 376 -23.92 19.99 -3.11
C VAL A 376 -25.36 19.71 -2.68
N THR A 377 -26.03 20.74 -2.19
CA THR A 377 -27.46 20.68 -1.89
C THR A 377 -28.30 20.80 -3.16
N PRO A 378 -29.56 20.33 -3.18
CA PRO A 378 -30.45 20.51 -4.33
C PRO A 378 -30.55 21.99 -4.77
N GLY A 379 -30.32 22.23 -6.06
CA GLY A 379 -30.34 23.57 -6.66
C GLY A 379 -29.83 23.56 -8.10
N THR A 380 -29.90 24.70 -8.78
CA THR A 380 -29.31 24.87 -10.12
C THR A 380 -27.95 25.54 -9.98
N TYR A 381 -26.92 24.95 -10.58
CA TYR A 381 -25.54 25.41 -10.47
C TYR A 381 -25.02 25.92 -11.81
N THR A 382 -24.33 27.05 -11.77
CA THR A 382 -23.54 27.57 -12.89
C THR A 382 -22.07 27.49 -12.51
N VAL A 383 -21.26 26.83 -13.35
CA VAL A 383 -19.81 26.73 -13.16
C VAL A 383 -19.14 27.61 -14.20
N THR A 384 -18.31 28.55 -13.74
CA THR A 384 -17.60 29.50 -14.60
C THR A 384 -16.10 29.31 -14.43
N ASP A 385 -15.38 29.20 -15.54
CA ASP A 385 -13.92 29.05 -15.57
C ASP A 385 -13.19 30.39 -15.30
N PRO A 386 -11.84 30.41 -15.23
CA PRO A 386 -11.09 31.64 -15.01
C PRO A 386 -11.24 32.71 -16.10
N SER A 387 -11.71 32.36 -17.30
CA SER A 387 -11.97 33.30 -18.40
C SER A 387 -13.31 34.02 -18.27
N GLY A 388 -14.17 33.59 -17.34
CA GLY A 388 -15.55 34.05 -17.23
C GLY A 388 -16.53 33.25 -18.09
N SER A 389 -16.09 32.15 -18.71
CA SER A 389 -16.93 31.31 -19.56
C SER A 389 -17.64 30.25 -18.73
N VAL A 390 -18.95 30.07 -18.99
CA VAL A 390 -19.73 29.00 -18.37
C VAL A 390 -19.34 27.66 -19.01
N ILE A 391 -18.95 26.70 -18.19
CA ILE A 391 -18.54 25.36 -18.63
C ILE A 391 -19.63 24.32 -18.35
N PRO A 392 -19.66 23.20 -19.11
CA PRO A 392 -20.57 22.11 -18.84
C PRO A 392 -20.36 21.52 -17.44
N SER A 393 -21.46 21.31 -16.73
CA SER A 393 -21.49 20.62 -15.45
C SER A 393 -22.73 19.72 -15.34
N ASP A 394 -22.58 18.65 -14.58
CA ASP A 394 -23.61 17.66 -14.27
C ASP A 394 -23.94 17.65 -12.78
N LEU A 395 -25.19 17.33 -12.47
CA LEU A 395 -25.63 17.00 -11.11
C LEU A 395 -25.99 15.53 -11.07
N VAL A 396 -25.24 14.73 -10.31
CA VAL A 396 -25.45 13.28 -10.21
C VAL A 396 -25.93 12.93 -8.79
N PRO A 397 -26.93 12.06 -8.62
CA PRO A 397 -27.36 11.62 -7.30
C PRO A 397 -26.25 10.90 -6.52
N ILE A 398 -26.19 11.15 -5.21
CA ILE A 398 -25.33 10.38 -4.30
C ILE A 398 -26.03 9.04 -4.01
N PRO A 399 -25.34 7.89 -4.16
CA PRO A 399 -25.91 6.58 -3.82
C PRO A 399 -26.34 6.49 -2.34
N ASP A 400 -27.36 5.68 -2.06
CA ASP A 400 -27.84 5.46 -0.69
C ASP A 400 -26.74 4.93 0.23
N SER A 401 -25.93 3.97 -0.25
CA SER A 401 -24.78 3.42 0.49
C SER A 401 -23.77 4.48 0.95
N VAL A 402 -23.62 5.59 0.21
CA VAL A 402 -22.74 6.71 0.59
C VAL A 402 -23.44 7.64 1.58
N LYS A 403 -24.73 7.91 1.39
CA LYS A 403 -25.53 8.74 2.31
C LYS A 403 -25.66 8.11 3.69
N GLU A 404 -25.64 6.78 3.75
CA GLU A 404 -25.80 5.96 4.95
C GLU A 404 -24.48 5.61 5.64
N VAL A 405 -23.33 6.09 5.13
CA VAL A 405 -22.03 5.85 5.79
C VAL A 405 -22.08 6.34 7.24
N PRO A 406 -21.76 5.47 8.21
CA PRO A 406 -21.76 5.84 9.63
C PRO A 406 -20.89 7.07 9.91
N GLY A 407 -21.41 8.01 10.68
CA GLY A 407 -20.72 9.25 11.04
C GLY A 407 -20.92 10.41 10.05
N ARG A 408 -21.45 10.15 8.84
CA ARG A 408 -21.80 11.21 7.89
C ARG A 408 -22.87 12.13 8.49
N GLN A 409 -22.59 13.44 8.54
CA GLN A 409 -23.49 14.47 9.10
C GLN A 409 -24.17 15.37 8.04
N GLY A 410 -23.74 15.27 6.78
CA GLY A 410 -24.11 16.21 5.72
C GLY A 410 -25.44 15.87 5.07
N ASN A 411 -26.14 16.91 4.60
CA ASN A 411 -27.47 16.77 3.99
C ASN A 411 -27.45 16.81 2.46
N THR A 412 -26.26 16.74 1.85
CA THR A 412 -26.14 16.67 0.38
C THR A 412 -26.76 15.39 -0.14
N THR A 413 -27.42 15.51 -1.29
CA THR A 413 -28.02 14.38 -2.02
C THR A 413 -27.53 14.31 -3.47
N LEU A 414 -26.75 15.30 -3.90
CA LEU A 414 -26.22 15.44 -5.25
C LEU A 414 -24.72 15.74 -5.19
N GLU A 415 -24.00 15.32 -6.23
CA GLU A 415 -22.63 15.76 -6.52
C GLU A 415 -22.65 16.59 -7.82
N LEU A 416 -22.08 17.79 -7.74
CA LEU A 416 -21.77 18.63 -8.88
C LEU A 416 -20.47 18.12 -9.50
N LEU A 417 -20.51 17.79 -10.78
CA LEU A 417 -19.38 17.31 -11.55
C LEU A 417 -19.12 18.23 -12.74
N PHE A 418 -17.86 18.61 -12.92
CA PHE A 418 -17.40 19.31 -14.12
C PHE A 418 -15.97 18.87 -14.43
N VAL A 419 -15.52 19.09 -15.66
CA VAL A 419 -14.17 18.70 -16.09
C VAL A 419 -13.28 19.94 -16.09
N ALA A 420 -12.23 19.94 -15.28
CA ALA A 420 -11.18 20.94 -15.35
C ALA A 420 -10.23 20.55 -16.51
N GLN A 421 -10.48 21.13 -17.68
CA GLN A 421 -9.72 20.86 -18.90
C GLN A 421 -8.41 21.64 -18.92
N GLU A 422 -7.34 21.00 -19.41
CA GLU A 422 -6.04 21.63 -19.70
C GLU A 422 -5.49 22.46 -18.52
N LEU A 423 -5.58 21.93 -17.30
CA LEU A 423 -4.95 22.56 -16.14
C LEU A 423 -3.45 22.73 -16.42
N PRO A 424 -2.90 23.95 -16.28
CA PRO A 424 -1.52 24.21 -16.66
C PRO A 424 -0.53 23.37 -15.82
N PRO A 425 0.63 23.00 -16.37
CA PRO A 425 1.71 22.37 -15.62
C PRO A 425 2.09 23.20 -14.39
N LEU A 426 2.20 22.57 -13.23
CA LEU A 426 2.58 23.23 -11.97
C LEU A 426 1.78 24.52 -11.72
N GLY A 427 0.49 24.50 -12.08
CA GLY A 427 -0.37 25.67 -12.09
C GLY A 427 -1.77 25.36 -11.60
N LEU A 428 -2.63 26.38 -11.55
CA LEU A 428 -3.98 26.25 -11.00
C LEU A 428 -5.02 26.96 -11.85
N PHE A 429 -6.26 26.48 -11.77
CA PHE A 429 -7.44 27.22 -12.15
C PHE A 429 -8.41 27.37 -10.98
N SER A 430 -9.15 28.47 -10.98
CA SER A 430 -10.17 28.79 -9.98
C SER A 430 -11.53 28.88 -10.65
N PHE A 431 -12.43 27.95 -10.31
CA PHE A 431 -13.77 27.85 -10.87
C PHE A 431 -14.79 28.49 -9.92
N HIS A 432 -15.63 29.39 -10.44
CA HIS A 432 -16.69 30.03 -9.69
C HIS A 432 -17.95 29.19 -9.79
N ILE A 433 -18.55 28.88 -8.63
CA ILE A 433 -19.77 28.09 -8.55
C ILE A 433 -20.86 28.96 -7.94
N ASP A 434 -21.92 29.20 -8.72
CA ASP A 434 -23.10 29.95 -8.34
C ASP A 434 -24.31 29.02 -8.25
N ARG A 435 -24.87 28.88 -7.04
CA ARG A 435 -26.14 28.19 -6.78
C ARG A 435 -27.29 29.18 -6.93
N SER A 436 -28.34 28.74 -7.62
CA SER A 436 -29.60 29.46 -7.77
C SER A 436 -30.77 28.56 -7.37
N GLU A 437 -31.78 29.19 -6.75
CA GLU A 437 -33.01 28.52 -6.34
C GLU A 437 -34.14 28.81 -7.34
N GLY A 438 -34.98 27.81 -7.58
CA GLY A 438 -36.11 27.90 -8.50
C GLY A 438 -35.91 27.13 -9.82
N GLY A 439 -37.01 26.64 -10.37
CA GLY A 439 -37.02 25.84 -11.60
C GLY A 439 -36.79 24.33 -11.37
N LYS A 440 -36.77 23.57 -12.47
CA LYS A 440 -36.50 22.13 -12.46
C LYS A 440 -34.99 21.91 -12.31
N ILE A 441 -34.58 21.21 -11.25
CA ILE A 441 -33.18 20.85 -11.00
C ILE A 441 -32.69 19.94 -12.14
N PRO A 442 -31.63 20.29 -12.89
CA PRO A 442 -31.16 19.52 -14.04
C PRO A 442 -30.29 18.34 -13.60
N VAL A 443 -30.86 17.42 -12.82
CA VAL A 443 -30.20 16.18 -12.41
C VAL A 443 -29.98 15.28 -13.64
N ALA A 444 -28.85 14.56 -13.66
CA ALA A 444 -28.52 13.55 -14.65
C ALA A 444 -29.72 12.61 -14.85
N THR A 445 -30.02 12.30 -16.11
CA THR A 445 -31.23 11.57 -16.46
C THR A 445 -31.07 10.12 -16.03
N GLN A 446 -31.93 9.68 -15.10
CA GLN A 446 -32.02 8.28 -14.73
C GLN A 446 -32.59 7.50 -15.92
N VAL A 447 -31.90 6.44 -16.33
CA VAL A 447 -32.37 5.56 -17.41
C VAL A 447 -33.42 4.62 -16.81
N ASN A 448 -34.64 4.65 -17.36
CA ASN A 448 -35.68 3.68 -17.02
C ASN A 448 -35.28 2.30 -17.56
N LEU A 449 -34.90 1.40 -16.67
CA LEU A 449 -34.66 -0.01 -17.00
C LEU A 449 -36.00 -0.73 -17.09
N THR A 450 -36.60 -0.77 -18.29
CA THR A 450 -37.81 -1.57 -18.52
C THR A 450 -37.43 -3.03 -18.75
N LEU A 451 -37.59 -3.86 -17.72
CA LEU A 451 -37.81 -5.29 -17.91
C LEU A 451 -39.29 -5.55 -18.17
N SER A 452 -39.58 -6.56 -18.99
CA SER A 452 -40.92 -7.03 -19.35
C SER A 452 -42.03 -6.72 -18.32
N ASN A 453 -42.94 -5.83 -18.70
CA ASN A 453 -44.29 -5.61 -18.16
C ASN A 453 -44.51 -5.46 -16.64
N ASN A 454 -43.57 -4.91 -15.85
CA ASN A 454 -43.95 -4.15 -14.66
C ASN A 454 -42.83 -3.19 -14.21
N ILE A 455 -43.21 -1.91 -14.06
CA ILE A 455 -42.34 -0.81 -13.64
C ILE A 455 -42.03 -0.97 -12.15
N THR A 456 -40.76 -1.21 -11.80
CA THR A 456 -40.10 -0.70 -10.58
C THR A 456 -38.59 -0.93 -10.68
N ASN A 457 -37.81 -0.07 -10.02
CA ASN A 457 -36.40 -0.29 -9.67
C ASN A 457 -36.11 -1.78 -9.47
N ILE A 458 -35.06 -2.31 -10.08
CA ILE A 458 -34.68 -3.71 -9.89
C ILE A 458 -34.20 -3.85 -8.45
N THR A 459 -35.12 -4.21 -7.55
CA THR A 459 -34.82 -4.84 -6.26
C THR A 459 -34.99 -6.32 -6.48
N PHE A 460 -33.89 -7.04 -6.68
CA PHE A 460 -33.93 -8.50 -6.62
C PHE A 460 -34.34 -8.90 -5.19
N PRO A 461 -35.37 -9.73 -4.99
CA PRO A 461 -35.69 -10.24 -3.66
C PRO A 461 -34.46 -10.96 -3.11
N LEU A 462 -33.93 -10.50 -1.96
CA LEU A 462 -33.09 -11.37 -1.15
C LEU A 462 -33.95 -12.60 -0.81
N GLU A 463 -33.49 -13.77 -1.25
CA GLU A 463 -34.11 -15.08 -0.99
C GLU A 463 -35.45 -15.37 -1.69
N THR A 464 -35.43 -15.70 -2.98
CA THR A 464 -36.39 -16.69 -3.53
C THR A 464 -35.77 -17.52 -4.65
N SER A 465 -35.99 -18.83 -4.60
CA SER A 465 -35.47 -19.87 -5.49
C SER A 465 -36.21 -19.96 -6.84
N GLN A 466 -36.58 -18.83 -7.43
CA GLN A 466 -37.22 -18.81 -8.76
C GLN A 466 -36.19 -18.46 -9.84
N GLU A 467 -36.09 -19.32 -10.86
CA GLU A 467 -35.34 -19.04 -12.09
C GLU A 467 -35.88 -17.75 -12.72
N ILE A 468 -35.07 -16.69 -12.68
CA ILE A 468 -35.37 -15.42 -13.33
C ILE A 468 -35.18 -15.64 -14.84
N PRO A 469 -36.18 -15.35 -15.70
CA PRO A 469 -36.02 -15.50 -17.15
C PRO A 469 -34.82 -14.69 -17.66
N GLU A 470 -34.12 -15.20 -18.68
CA GLU A 470 -33.04 -14.46 -19.33
C GLU A 470 -33.57 -13.12 -19.86
N VAL A 471 -32.96 -12.05 -19.39
CA VAL A 471 -33.30 -10.67 -19.76
C VAL A 471 -32.25 -10.19 -20.75
N GLU A 472 -32.65 -9.39 -21.73
CA GLU A 472 -31.71 -8.69 -22.59
C GLU A 472 -30.68 -7.88 -21.78
N ASP A 473 -29.46 -7.82 -22.30
CA ASP A 473 -28.37 -7.06 -21.69
C ASP A 473 -28.71 -5.57 -21.57
N ILE A 474 -28.34 -4.98 -20.44
CA ILE A 474 -28.40 -3.53 -20.23
C ILE A 474 -27.14 -2.93 -20.84
N VAL A 475 -27.31 -2.04 -21.81
CA VAL A 475 -26.21 -1.44 -22.58
C VAL A 475 -25.99 0.01 -22.15
N VAL A 476 -24.75 0.34 -21.81
CA VAL A 476 -24.29 1.69 -21.47
C VAL A 476 -23.12 2.06 -22.36
N GLU A 477 -23.23 3.13 -23.13
CA GLU A 477 -22.17 3.52 -24.06
C GLU A 477 -21.94 5.04 -24.08
N ASN A 478 -20.69 5.41 -24.31
CA ASN A 478 -20.25 6.75 -24.71
C ASN A 478 -19.41 6.65 -26.01
N ALA A 479 -18.70 7.71 -26.40
CA ALA A 479 -17.91 7.72 -27.63
C ALA A 479 -16.77 6.67 -27.67
N LEU A 480 -16.26 6.21 -26.53
CA LEU A 480 -15.07 5.36 -26.43
C LEU A 480 -15.38 3.93 -25.95
N PHE A 481 -16.37 3.79 -25.08
CA PHE A 481 -16.72 2.53 -24.42
C PHE A 481 -18.18 2.17 -24.62
N LYS A 482 -18.43 0.87 -24.77
CA LYS A 482 -19.75 0.27 -24.67
C LYS A 482 -19.69 -0.89 -23.69
N LEU A 483 -20.38 -0.74 -22.57
CA LEU A 483 -20.46 -1.71 -21.49
C LEU A 483 -21.79 -2.47 -21.59
N LYS A 484 -21.72 -3.79 -21.43
CA LYS A 484 -22.90 -4.67 -21.39
C LYS A 484 -22.99 -5.33 -20.02
N PHE A 485 -24.09 -5.04 -19.34
CA PHE A 485 -24.45 -5.64 -18.07
C PHE A 485 -25.48 -6.71 -18.29
N ASN A 486 -25.32 -7.85 -17.63
CA ASN A 486 -26.23 -8.97 -17.77
C ASN A 486 -27.59 -8.56 -17.18
N GLY A 487 -28.67 -8.63 -17.96
CA GLY A 487 -29.98 -8.16 -17.51
C GLY A 487 -30.56 -8.97 -16.34
N THR A 488 -30.09 -10.20 -16.14
CA THR A 488 -30.53 -11.10 -15.06
C THR A 488 -29.70 -10.93 -13.78
N THR A 489 -28.37 -10.74 -13.88
CA THR A 489 -27.49 -10.64 -12.70
C THR A 489 -27.07 -9.22 -12.36
N GLY A 490 -27.16 -8.27 -13.28
CA GLY A 490 -26.64 -6.92 -13.10
C GLY A 490 -25.10 -6.82 -13.08
N PHE A 491 -24.38 -7.88 -13.44
CA PHE A 491 -22.92 -7.83 -13.54
C PHE A 491 -22.48 -7.33 -14.91
N LEU A 492 -21.45 -6.49 -14.93
CA LEU A 492 -20.72 -6.18 -16.15
C LEU A 492 -20.09 -7.48 -16.65
N HIS A 493 -20.40 -7.90 -17.88
CA HIS A 493 -19.87 -9.14 -18.46
C HIS A 493 -19.13 -8.92 -19.80
N CYS A 494 -19.28 -7.74 -20.40
CA CYS A 494 -18.63 -7.41 -21.66
C CYS A 494 -18.32 -5.91 -21.77
N ILE A 495 -17.14 -5.61 -22.32
CA ILE A 495 -16.65 -4.27 -22.62
C ILE A 495 -16.26 -4.22 -24.09
N GLU A 496 -16.82 -3.29 -24.84
CA GLU A 496 -16.42 -2.98 -26.21
C GLU A 496 -15.68 -1.64 -26.25
N ARG A 497 -14.51 -1.62 -26.89
CA ARG A 497 -13.68 -0.42 -27.10
C ARG A 497 -12.94 -0.54 -28.42
N GLU A 498 -12.94 0.52 -29.22
CA GLU A 498 -12.20 0.60 -30.50
C GLU A 498 -12.48 -0.59 -31.46
N GLY A 499 -13.71 -1.08 -31.47
CA GLY A 499 -14.12 -2.23 -32.28
C GLY A 499 -13.66 -3.60 -31.76
N GLU A 500 -12.99 -3.66 -30.61
CA GLU A 500 -12.63 -4.89 -29.91
C GLU A 500 -13.65 -5.19 -28.82
N THR A 501 -13.96 -6.48 -28.64
CA THR A 501 -14.87 -6.96 -27.59
C THR A 501 -14.08 -7.74 -26.56
N TRP A 502 -14.22 -7.35 -25.30
CA TRP A 502 -13.61 -7.98 -24.14
C TRP A 502 -14.68 -8.69 -23.33
N SER A 503 -14.60 -10.02 -23.22
CA SER A 503 -15.32 -10.73 -22.17
C SER A 503 -14.68 -10.34 -20.83
N PHE A 504 -15.49 -9.72 -19.97
CA PHE A 504 -15.01 -9.08 -18.75
C PHE A 504 -16.06 -9.21 -17.67
N VAL A 505 -15.80 -9.96 -16.62
CA VAL A 505 -16.70 -10.09 -15.47
C VAL A 505 -16.06 -9.46 -14.25
N GLN A 506 -16.80 -8.58 -13.57
CA GLN A 506 -16.41 -8.07 -12.25
C GLN A 506 -17.46 -8.47 -11.22
N ASN A 507 -17.00 -9.01 -10.08
CA ASN A 507 -17.84 -9.27 -8.92
C ASN A 507 -17.02 -9.19 -7.61
N PHE A 508 -17.71 -9.13 -6.47
CA PHE A 508 -17.12 -9.11 -5.14
C PHE A 508 -17.28 -10.44 -4.41
N TYR A 509 -16.24 -10.81 -3.67
CA TYR A 509 -16.17 -12.05 -2.90
C TYR A 509 -15.55 -11.78 -1.53
N TYR A 510 -15.63 -12.73 -0.63
CA TYR A 510 -14.84 -12.73 0.59
C TYR A 510 -14.24 -14.10 0.88
N TYR A 511 -13.06 -14.08 1.49
CA TYR A 511 -12.52 -15.23 2.20
C TYR A 511 -12.97 -15.18 3.65
N GLU A 512 -13.37 -16.33 4.18
CA GLU A 512 -13.53 -16.48 5.63
C GLU A 512 -12.15 -16.61 6.27
N ALA A 513 -11.91 -15.86 7.34
CA ALA A 513 -10.66 -15.88 8.06
C ALA A 513 -10.50 -17.18 8.84
N SER A 514 -9.35 -17.84 8.71
CA SER A 514 -9.00 -18.98 9.56
C SER A 514 -8.96 -18.56 11.03
N LYS A 515 -9.53 -19.40 11.90
CA LYS A 515 -9.59 -19.20 13.35
C LYS A 515 -8.50 -20.03 14.00
N GLY A 516 -7.83 -19.50 15.01
CA GLY A 516 -6.69 -20.18 15.60
C GLY A 516 -6.30 -19.66 16.97
N TYR A 517 -5.84 -20.58 17.84
CA TYR A 517 -5.20 -20.24 19.11
C TYR A 517 -3.67 -20.04 18.98
N ASN A 518 -3.13 -20.12 17.74
CA ASN A 518 -1.74 -19.85 17.39
C ASN A 518 -0.68 -20.70 18.11
N TYR A 519 -1.07 -21.84 18.70
CA TYR A 519 -0.14 -22.71 19.45
C TYR A 519 0.89 -23.42 18.55
N ASN A 520 0.58 -23.58 17.26
CA ASN A 520 1.49 -24.07 16.21
C ASN A 520 1.06 -23.54 14.82
N SER A 521 1.83 -23.87 13.78
CA SER A 521 1.56 -23.46 12.39
C SER A 521 0.16 -23.87 11.90
N PHE A 522 -0.30 -25.09 12.19
CA PHE A 522 -1.62 -25.56 11.75
C PHE A 522 -2.79 -24.77 12.34
N ASN A 523 -2.60 -24.08 13.47
CA ASN A 523 -3.63 -23.32 14.19
C ASN A 523 -3.40 -21.82 14.15
N ARG A 524 -2.73 -21.33 13.09
CA ARG A 524 -2.57 -19.89 12.83
C ARG A 524 -3.92 -19.25 12.50
N ALA A 525 -4.24 -18.15 13.15
CA ALA A 525 -5.35 -17.30 12.76
C ALA A 525 -4.91 -16.33 11.63
N SER A 526 -5.88 -15.89 10.83
CA SER A 526 -5.69 -14.67 10.05
C SER A 526 -5.77 -13.46 10.99
N GLY A 527 -4.91 -12.45 10.79
CA GLY A 527 -4.83 -11.28 11.66
C GLY A 527 -4.27 -10.06 10.94
N ALA A 528 -3.75 -9.08 11.68
CA ALA A 528 -3.24 -7.84 11.11
C ALA A 528 -2.10 -8.08 10.09
N TYR A 529 -1.26 -9.09 10.34
CA TYR A 529 -0.12 -9.44 9.50
C TYR A 529 -0.47 -10.56 8.52
N ILE A 530 -0.99 -11.67 9.04
CA ILE A 530 -1.21 -12.92 8.29
C ILE A 530 -2.52 -12.84 7.51
N PHE A 531 -2.47 -13.26 6.25
CA PHE A 531 -3.66 -13.69 5.51
C PHE A 531 -3.68 -15.21 5.48
N ARG A 532 -4.69 -15.81 6.10
CA ARG A 532 -4.92 -17.26 6.07
C ARG A 532 -6.40 -17.55 5.84
N PRO A 533 -6.84 -17.76 4.60
CA PRO A 533 -8.23 -18.11 4.34
C PRO A 533 -8.54 -19.50 4.89
N SER A 534 -9.77 -19.73 5.37
CA SER A 534 -10.22 -21.05 5.85
C SER A 534 -10.44 -22.05 4.72
N LEU A 535 -10.70 -21.56 3.50
CA LEU A 535 -10.96 -22.30 2.29
C LEU A 535 -10.28 -21.60 1.10
N ASP A 536 -9.85 -22.39 0.11
CA ASP A 536 -9.19 -21.87 -1.09
C ASP A 536 -10.14 -21.12 -2.03
N GLU A 537 -11.43 -21.48 -2.03
CA GLU A 537 -12.44 -20.80 -2.84
C GLU A 537 -13.16 -19.73 -2.03
N PRO A 538 -13.20 -18.47 -2.49
CA PRO A 538 -13.91 -17.42 -1.80
C PRO A 538 -15.42 -17.48 -2.08
N ILE A 539 -16.20 -16.90 -1.18
CA ILE A 539 -17.65 -16.88 -1.23
C ILE A 539 -18.11 -15.59 -1.91
N ALA A 540 -18.98 -15.70 -2.93
CA ALA A 540 -19.55 -14.53 -3.57
C ALA A 540 -20.41 -13.74 -2.59
N ILE A 541 -20.22 -12.41 -2.51
CA ILE A 541 -21.01 -11.54 -1.63
C ILE A 541 -22.47 -11.52 -2.08
N SER A 542 -22.68 -11.46 -3.39
CA SER A 542 -24.00 -11.58 -4.00
C SER A 542 -23.93 -12.25 -5.36
N LYS A 543 -25.04 -12.86 -5.75
CA LYS A 543 -25.29 -13.42 -7.09
C LYS A 543 -25.89 -12.40 -8.06
N TYR A 544 -26.36 -11.26 -7.54
CA TYR A 544 -27.02 -10.20 -8.28
C TYR A 544 -26.52 -8.82 -7.81
N ALA A 545 -26.55 -7.83 -8.69
CA ALA A 545 -26.34 -6.43 -8.35
C ALA A 545 -27.54 -5.59 -8.81
N ASN A 546 -28.14 -4.82 -7.90
CA ASN A 546 -29.15 -3.84 -8.29
C ASN A 546 -28.46 -2.70 -9.04
N ILE A 547 -28.92 -2.40 -10.26
CA ILE A 547 -28.34 -1.36 -11.11
C ILE A 547 -29.24 -0.11 -11.13
N SER A 548 -28.63 1.06 -11.02
CA SER A 548 -29.21 2.32 -11.51
C SER A 548 -28.21 3.06 -12.39
N ILE A 549 -28.69 3.70 -13.47
CA ILE A 549 -27.83 4.37 -14.45
C ILE A 549 -28.24 5.82 -14.55
N PHE A 550 -27.26 6.71 -14.46
CA PHE A 550 -27.43 8.15 -14.56
C PHE A 550 -26.60 8.69 -15.72
N LYS A 551 -27.27 9.26 -16.72
CA LYS A 551 -26.64 9.88 -17.89
C LYS A 551 -26.58 11.40 -17.72
N GLY A 552 -25.38 11.90 -17.46
CA GLY A 552 -25.03 13.32 -17.53
C GLY A 552 -24.54 13.73 -18.92
N LYS A 553 -24.06 14.96 -19.04
CA LYS A 553 -23.45 15.55 -20.24
C LYS A 553 -21.98 15.14 -20.40
N SER A 554 -21.26 14.98 -19.30
CA SER A 554 -19.82 14.72 -19.25
C SER A 554 -19.48 13.39 -18.58
N VAL A 555 -20.45 12.76 -17.92
CA VAL A 555 -20.26 11.46 -17.26
C VAL A 555 -21.50 10.58 -17.38
N ILE A 556 -21.29 9.29 -17.52
CA ILE A 556 -22.31 8.27 -17.26
C ILE A 556 -21.87 7.48 -16.03
N GLU A 557 -22.76 7.38 -15.03
CA GLU A 557 -22.52 6.57 -13.84
C GLU A 557 -23.46 5.36 -13.82
N VAL A 558 -22.89 4.19 -13.53
CA VAL A 558 -23.63 2.96 -13.25
C VAL A 558 -23.42 2.62 -11.78
N HIS A 559 -24.46 2.77 -10.98
CA HIS A 559 -24.44 2.43 -9.55
C HIS A 559 -24.90 0.97 -9.39
N GLN A 560 -24.06 0.15 -8.77
CA GLN A 560 -24.31 -1.26 -8.48
C GLN A 560 -24.34 -1.47 -6.97
N GLN A 561 -25.43 -2.05 -6.45
CA GLN A 561 -25.55 -2.46 -5.04
C GLN A 561 -25.48 -3.99 -4.95
N PHE A 562 -24.52 -4.54 -4.21
CA PHE A 562 -24.28 -5.98 -4.04
C PHE A 562 -24.78 -6.52 -2.69
N GLY A 563 -25.61 -5.76 -1.98
CA GLY A 563 -26.11 -6.05 -0.62
C GLY A 563 -25.99 -4.81 0.27
N ASP A 564 -26.24 -4.93 1.57
CA ASP A 564 -26.34 -3.77 2.46
C ASP A 564 -25.00 -3.08 2.75
N TRP A 565 -23.89 -3.77 2.55
CA TRP A 565 -22.55 -3.34 2.98
C TRP A 565 -21.52 -3.37 1.85
N VAL A 566 -21.92 -3.63 0.61
CA VAL A 566 -21.04 -3.56 -0.58
C VAL A 566 -21.75 -2.87 -1.74
N SER A 567 -21.10 -1.85 -2.29
CA SER A 567 -21.59 -1.14 -3.48
C SER A 567 -20.43 -0.67 -4.35
N GLN A 568 -20.75 -0.39 -5.62
CA GLN A 568 -19.79 0.09 -6.61
C GLN A 568 -20.43 1.14 -7.51
N ILE A 569 -19.62 2.09 -7.98
CA ILE A 569 -19.96 3.01 -9.05
C ILE A 569 -18.96 2.80 -10.18
N ILE A 570 -19.45 2.50 -11.38
CA ILE A 570 -18.65 2.49 -12.60
C ILE A 570 -18.90 3.79 -13.34
N ARG A 571 -17.84 4.55 -13.64
CA ARG A 571 -17.94 5.83 -14.35
C ARG A 571 -17.27 5.78 -15.72
N LEU A 572 -17.99 6.32 -16.69
CA LEU A 572 -17.48 6.60 -18.03
C LEU A 572 -17.45 8.13 -18.18
N TYR A 573 -16.26 8.72 -18.12
CA TYR A 573 -16.11 10.14 -18.43
C TYR A 573 -15.98 10.35 -19.93
N GLU A 574 -16.59 11.41 -20.43
CA GLU A 574 -16.50 11.78 -21.84
C GLU A 574 -15.04 12.09 -22.22
N GLY A 575 -14.58 11.50 -23.32
CA GLY A 575 -13.22 11.69 -23.84
C GLY A 575 -12.10 11.01 -23.03
N GLN A 576 -12.39 10.30 -21.94
CA GLN A 576 -11.38 9.54 -21.19
C GLN A 576 -11.33 8.08 -21.62
N ASP A 577 -10.12 7.57 -21.76
CA ASP A 577 -9.84 6.23 -22.28
C ASP A 577 -9.65 5.18 -21.16
N GLN A 578 -10.21 5.46 -19.99
CA GLN A 578 -10.13 4.63 -18.80
C GLN A 578 -11.49 4.55 -18.11
N LEU A 579 -11.74 3.45 -17.40
CA LEU A 579 -12.96 3.25 -16.61
C LEU A 579 -12.64 3.39 -15.13
N GLU A 580 -13.42 4.20 -14.42
CA GLU A 580 -13.30 4.36 -12.97
C GLU A 580 -14.26 3.39 -12.27
N PHE A 581 -13.73 2.55 -11.38
CA PHE A 581 -14.47 1.65 -10.51
C PHE A 581 -14.28 2.10 -9.08
N GLN A 582 -15.28 2.78 -8.52
CA GLN A 582 -15.26 3.20 -7.13
C GLN A 582 -16.06 2.23 -6.28
N TRP A 583 -15.40 1.61 -5.30
CA TRP A 583 -16.00 0.62 -4.41
C TRP A 583 -16.23 1.20 -3.02
N LEU A 584 -17.24 0.68 -2.31
CA LEU A 584 -17.50 0.93 -0.90
C LEU A 584 -17.77 -0.42 -0.23
N VAL A 585 -17.04 -0.71 0.83
CA VAL A 585 -17.10 -1.95 1.61
C VAL A 585 -17.22 -1.61 3.09
N GLY A 586 -18.28 -2.10 3.71
CA GLY A 586 -18.53 -2.07 5.13
C GLY A 586 -19.84 -1.36 5.51
N PRO A 587 -20.28 -1.47 6.77
CA PRO A 587 -19.62 -2.21 7.86
C PRO A 587 -19.57 -3.72 7.59
N ILE A 588 -18.37 -4.33 7.69
CA ILE A 588 -18.23 -5.76 7.40
C ILE A 588 -18.98 -6.56 8.47
N PRO A 589 -19.97 -7.39 8.09
CA PRO A 589 -20.73 -8.20 9.01
C PRO A 589 -19.87 -9.33 9.57
N VAL A 590 -19.94 -9.54 10.89
CA VAL A 590 -19.14 -10.55 11.62
C VAL A 590 -20.04 -11.47 12.46
N GLU A 591 -21.26 -11.72 11.98
CA GLU A 591 -22.15 -12.67 12.63
C GLU A 591 -21.48 -14.05 12.76
N GLN A 592 -21.90 -14.81 13.77
CA GLN A 592 -21.34 -16.14 14.07
C GLN A 592 -19.83 -16.13 14.35
N TRP A 593 -19.27 -14.96 14.68
CA TRP A 593 -17.86 -14.80 15.00
C TRP A 593 -16.94 -15.26 13.84
N VAL A 594 -17.29 -14.86 12.61
CA VAL A 594 -16.51 -15.15 11.39
C VAL A 594 -15.94 -13.85 10.83
N GLY A 595 -14.61 -13.73 10.87
CA GLY A 595 -13.89 -12.66 10.19
C GLY A 595 -13.93 -12.84 8.68
N LYS A 596 -13.93 -11.72 7.94
CA LYS A 596 -14.07 -11.71 6.48
C LYS A 596 -13.03 -10.80 5.83
N GLU A 597 -12.51 -11.24 4.70
CA GLU A 597 -11.51 -10.54 3.90
C GLU A 597 -12.05 -10.34 2.50
N ILE A 598 -12.38 -9.11 2.14
CA ILE A 598 -13.22 -8.77 1.01
C ILE A 598 -12.34 -8.47 -0.19
N ILE A 599 -12.67 -9.08 -1.33
CA ILE A 599 -11.96 -8.92 -2.59
C ILE A 599 -12.90 -8.44 -3.70
N THR A 600 -12.37 -7.69 -4.65
CA THR A 600 -12.94 -7.55 -5.99
C THR A 600 -12.15 -8.43 -6.94
N ARG A 601 -12.86 -9.10 -7.87
CA ARG A 601 -12.23 -9.93 -8.89
C ARG A 601 -12.60 -9.42 -10.28
N TYR A 602 -11.58 -9.14 -11.08
CA TYR A 602 -11.68 -8.78 -12.49
C TYR A 602 -11.28 -10.00 -13.32
N LYS A 603 -12.24 -10.57 -14.03
CA LYS A 603 -12.06 -11.78 -14.84
C LYS A 603 -12.15 -11.45 -16.32
N THR A 604 -11.17 -11.92 -17.08
CA THR A 604 -11.10 -11.79 -18.54
C THR A 604 -10.90 -13.16 -19.20
N GLN A 605 -10.83 -13.19 -20.53
CA GLN A 605 -10.41 -14.37 -21.31
C GLN A 605 -8.93 -14.31 -21.73
N LEU A 606 -8.11 -13.47 -21.10
CA LEU A 606 -6.69 -13.42 -21.38
C LEU A 606 -6.00 -14.72 -20.96
N ILE A 607 -5.23 -15.31 -21.87
CA ILE A 607 -4.37 -16.45 -21.56
C ILE A 607 -3.03 -15.88 -21.08
N THR A 608 -2.84 -15.89 -19.77
CA THR A 608 -1.70 -15.27 -19.08
C THR A 608 -0.59 -16.27 -18.73
N ASN A 609 -0.86 -17.59 -18.82
CA ASN A 609 0.08 -18.67 -18.51
C ASN A 609 0.71 -18.50 -17.12
N SER A 610 -0.13 -18.35 -16.10
CA SER A 610 0.27 -18.10 -14.70
C SER A 610 1.13 -16.84 -14.46
N THR A 611 1.42 -16.03 -15.48
CA THR A 611 2.30 -14.86 -15.40
C THR A 611 1.49 -13.57 -15.28
N TRP A 612 1.87 -12.72 -14.34
CA TRP A 612 1.26 -11.43 -14.07
C TRP A 612 2.32 -10.48 -13.51
N TYR A 613 1.97 -9.21 -13.27
CA TYR A 613 2.95 -8.21 -12.84
C TYR A 613 2.35 -7.29 -11.78
N THR A 614 3.15 -6.96 -10.78
CA THR A 614 2.81 -5.99 -9.73
C THR A 614 3.86 -4.90 -9.69
N ASP A 615 3.50 -3.69 -9.30
CA ASP A 615 4.48 -2.64 -9.05
C ASP A 615 5.37 -2.95 -7.84
N SER A 616 6.57 -2.35 -7.80
CA SER A 616 7.44 -2.27 -6.64
C SER A 616 7.42 -0.81 -6.15
N ASN A 617 6.71 -0.55 -5.05
CA ASN A 617 6.53 0.78 -4.43
C ASN A 617 6.11 1.89 -5.41
N GLY A 618 5.40 1.54 -6.48
CA GLY A 618 4.80 2.51 -7.40
C GLY A 618 5.68 2.85 -8.59
N ARG A 619 6.82 2.18 -8.77
CA ARG A 619 7.74 2.39 -9.90
C ARG A 619 7.71 1.25 -10.90
N ARG A 620 8.61 0.29 -10.75
CA ARG A 620 8.84 -0.77 -11.76
C ARG A 620 7.84 -1.90 -11.58
N LEU A 621 7.51 -2.57 -12.68
CA LEU A 621 6.68 -3.78 -12.65
C LEU A 621 7.58 -5.01 -12.50
N ILE A 622 7.34 -5.79 -11.46
CA ILE A 622 8.00 -7.08 -11.22
C ILE A 622 7.12 -8.19 -11.79
N LYS A 623 7.75 -9.13 -12.51
CA LYS A 623 7.07 -10.32 -13.02
C LYS A 623 6.80 -11.28 -11.87
N ARG A 624 5.54 -11.71 -11.75
CA ARG A 624 5.08 -12.74 -10.81
C ARG A 624 4.63 -13.98 -11.58
N VAL A 625 4.91 -15.15 -11.03
CA VAL A 625 4.44 -16.43 -11.56
C VAL A 625 3.70 -17.14 -10.43
N ARG A 626 2.42 -17.45 -10.65
CA ARG A 626 1.59 -18.16 -9.67
C ARG A 626 2.24 -19.51 -9.32
N ASP A 627 2.25 -19.84 -8.03
CA ASP A 627 2.79 -21.07 -7.42
C ASP A 627 4.29 -21.30 -7.65
N HIS A 628 5.07 -20.22 -7.86
CA HIS A 628 6.49 -20.32 -8.21
C HIS A 628 7.35 -19.33 -7.43
N ARG A 629 8.63 -19.70 -7.23
CA ARG A 629 9.70 -18.88 -6.64
C ARG A 629 10.99 -19.12 -7.41
N ASP A 630 11.72 -18.06 -7.72
CA ASP A 630 12.96 -18.17 -8.52
C ASP A 630 14.16 -18.66 -7.68
N SER A 631 14.16 -18.38 -6.38
CA SER A 631 15.33 -18.66 -5.50
C SER A 631 15.25 -20.01 -4.77
N TRP A 632 14.09 -20.67 -4.70
CA TRP A 632 13.93 -21.99 -4.05
C TRP A 632 12.72 -22.75 -4.63
N ASN A 633 12.62 -24.05 -4.32
CA ASN A 633 11.46 -24.86 -4.69
C ASN A 633 10.35 -24.70 -3.65
N LEU A 634 9.28 -23.99 -4.02
CA LEU A 634 8.15 -23.71 -3.14
C LEU A 634 7.34 -24.96 -2.78
N THR A 635 7.12 -25.20 -1.48
CA THR A 635 6.05 -26.08 -1.02
C THR A 635 4.73 -25.32 -0.94
N LEU A 636 3.73 -25.75 -1.73
CA LEU A 636 2.45 -25.03 -1.82
C LEU A 636 1.48 -25.45 -0.70
N THR A 637 1.70 -24.95 0.51
CA THR A 637 0.85 -25.18 1.69
C THR A 637 -0.34 -24.22 1.79
N GLU A 638 -0.18 -22.99 1.30
CA GLU A 638 -1.18 -21.92 1.29
C GLU A 638 -1.33 -21.38 -0.14
N PRO A 639 -2.09 -22.05 -1.04
CA PRO A 639 -2.14 -21.72 -2.47
C PRO A 639 -2.74 -20.34 -2.77
N ILE A 640 -3.47 -19.77 -1.82
CA ILE A 640 -4.04 -18.42 -1.94
C ILE A 640 -3.05 -17.39 -1.40
N ALA A 641 -2.75 -17.45 -0.10
CA ALA A 641 -1.98 -16.42 0.59
C ALA A 641 -0.54 -16.29 0.08
N SER A 642 0.08 -17.39 -0.37
CA SER A 642 1.44 -17.38 -0.95
C SER A 642 1.51 -16.73 -2.34
N ASN A 643 0.38 -16.48 -2.99
CA ASN A 643 0.30 -15.82 -4.30
C ASN A 643 -0.18 -14.37 -4.22
N TYR A 644 -0.38 -13.84 -3.00
CA TYR A 644 -0.65 -12.43 -2.80
C TYR A 644 0.65 -11.63 -2.77
N TYR A 645 0.66 -10.51 -3.48
CA TYR A 645 1.77 -9.55 -3.54
C TYR A 645 1.26 -8.13 -3.25
N PRO A 646 2.11 -7.24 -2.74
CA PRO A 646 1.73 -5.85 -2.55
C PRO A 646 1.64 -5.14 -3.90
N ILE A 647 0.65 -4.25 -4.01
CA ILE A 647 0.52 -3.28 -5.09
C ILE A 647 0.33 -1.91 -4.46
N THR A 648 1.11 -0.91 -4.88
CA THR A 648 0.99 0.46 -4.37
C THR A 648 0.51 1.44 -5.44
N SER A 649 0.56 1.03 -6.72
CA SER A 649 0.04 1.82 -7.83
C SER A 649 -0.64 0.99 -8.92
N ALA A 650 -0.18 -0.23 -9.20
CA ALA A 650 -0.62 -0.96 -10.39
C ALA A 650 -0.44 -2.49 -10.33
N VAL A 651 -1.41 -3.20 -10.90
CA VAL A 651 -1.32 -4.62 -11.26
C VAL A 651 -1.66 -4.81 -12.73
N VAL A 652 -0.95 -5.73 -13.40
CA VAL A 652 -1.04 -5.95 -14.84
C VAL A 652 -1.12 -7.44 -15.16
N ILE A 653 -2.05 -7.79 -16.06
CA ILE A 653 -2.05 -9.09 -16.75
C ILE A 653 -1.92 -8.88 -18.26
N LEU A 654 -1.16 -9.77 -18.90
CA LEU A 654 -0.83 -9.71 -20.32
C LEU A 654 -1.27 -11.00 -21.00
N GLY A 655 -2.09 -10.87 -22.03
CA GLY A 655 -2.29 -11.91 -23.05
C GLY A 655 -1.44 -11.62 -24.29
N LYS A 656 -1.63 -12.43 -25.35
CA LYS A 656 -0.85 -12.30 -26.61
C LYS A 656 -0.96 -10.94 -27.30
N ARG A 657 -2.13 -10.30 -27.27
CA ARG A 657 -2.38 -9.03 -27.96
C ARG A 657 -2.93 -7.93 -27.06
N HIS A 658 -3.28 -8.28 -25.83
CA HIS A 658 -4.17 -7.51 -24.98
C HIS A 658 -3.61 -7.46 -23.57
N ARG A 659 -3.71 -6.29 -22.95
CA ARG A 659 -3.28 -6.00 -21.59
C ARG A 659 -4.43 -5.38 -20.82
N LEU A 660 -4.66 -5.90 -19.61
CA LEU A 660 -5.46 -5.23 -18.59
C LEU A 660 -4.50 -4.68 -17.53
N THR A 661 -4.68 -3.41 -17.21
CA THR A 661 -3.98 -2.73 -16.11
C THR A 661 -5.02 -2.17 -15.15
N VAL A 662 -4.84 -2.44 -13.87
CA VAL A 662 -5.66 -1.90 -12.79
C VAL A 662 -4.76 -1.00 -11.94
N LEU A 663 -5.06 0.29 -11.90
CA LEU A 663 -4.39 1.24 -11.02
C LEU A 663 -5.18 1.40 -9.72
N THR A 664 -4.50 1.55 -8.59
CA THR A 664 -5.11 1.69 -7.27
C THR A 664 -4.92 3.09 -6.68
N ASP A 665 -5.84 3.51 -5.81
CA ASP A 665 -5.76 4.80 -5.10
C ASP A 665 -5.03 4.72 -3.75
N ARG A 666 -4.57 3.51 -3.39
CA ARG A 666 -3.86 3.18 -2.17
C ARG A 666 -3.13 1.83 -2.31
N PRO A 667 -2.23 1.51 -1.38
CA PRO A 667 -1.64 0.18 -1.25
C PRO A 667 -2.66 -0.90 -0.92
N GLN A 668 -2.58 -2.05 -1.60
CA GLN A 668 -3.46 -3.20 -1.44
C GLN A 668 -2.72 -4.53 -1.68
N GLY A 669 -3.29 -5.64 -1.23
CA GLY A 669 -2.86 -6.98 -1.62
C GLY A 669 -3.59 -7.46 -2.87
N ALA A 670 -2.86 -8.00 -3.85
CA ALA A 670 -3.44 -8.54 -5.07
C ALA A 670 -2.87 -9.91 -5.44
N ALA A 671 -3.63 -10.68 -6.21
CA ALA A 671 -3.24 -11.98 -6.74
C ALA A 671 -3.81 -12.22 -8.14
N SER A 672 -3.15 -13.09 -8.91
CA SER A 672 -3.71 -13.71 -10.12
C SER A 672 -3.79 -15.22 -9.90
N LEU A 673 -4.88 -15.68 -9.28
CA LEU A 673 -5.05 -17.09 -8.89
C LEU A 673 -5.48 -18.01 -10.04
N ARG A 674 -5.98 -17.44 -11.14
CA ARG A 674 -6.32 -18.15 -12.38
C ARG A 674 -5.93 -17.31 -13.58
N ASP A 675 -5.76 -17.96 -14.72
CA ASP A 675 -5.43 -17.25 -15.95
C ASP A 675 -6.52 -16.25 -16.34
N GLY A 676 -6.09 -15.05 -16.72
CA GLY A 676 -7.00 -13.96 -17.09
C GLY A 676 -7.71 -13.28 -15.93
N GLU A 677 -7.40 -13.64 -14.68
CA GLU A 677 -8.02 -13.07 -13.47
C GLU A 677 -7.03 -12.21 -12.69
N ILE A 678 -7.51 -11.07 -12.18
CA ILE A 678 -6.88 -10.29 -11.12
C ILE A 678 -7.89 -10.23 -9.98
N GLU A 679 -7.46 -10.52 -8.76
CA GLU A 679 -8.19 -10.14 -7.56
C GLU A 679 -7.38 -9.19 -6.70
N ILE A 680 -8.09 -8.27 -6.05
CA ILE A 680 -7.52 -7.24 -5.17
C ILE A 680 -8.34 -7.23 -3.89
N MET A 681 -7.66 -7.36 -2.76
CA MET A 681 -8.29 -7.26 -1.44
C MET A 681 -8.52 -5.79 -1.09
N LEU A 682 -9.73 -5.49 -0.62
CA LEU A 682 -10.23 -4.14 -0.42
C LEU A 682 -10.29 -3.76 1.07
N HIS A 683 -10.74 -4.70 1.90
CA HIS A 683 -10.97 -4.48 3.32
C HIS A 683 -10.99 -5.81 4.08
N ARG A 684 -10.66 -5.77 5.37
CA ARG A 684 -10.52 -6.94 6.23
C ARG A 684 -11.09 -6.61 7.62
N ARG A 685 -11.85 -7.53 8.19
CA ARG A 685 -12.29 -7.44 9.59
C ARG A 685 -12.16 -8.80 10.25
N LEU A 686 -11.29 -8.88 11.24
CA LEU A 686 -10.76 -10.13 11.81
C LEU A 686 -10.96 -10.14 13.32
N LEU A 687 -11.34 -11.29 13.87
CA LEU A 687 -11.77 -11.43 15.27
C LEU A 687 -10.75 -12.15 16.17
N TYR A 688 -9.58 -12.46 15.62
CA TYR A 688 -8.48 -13.11 16.31
C TYR A 688 -7.19 -12.33 16.03
N ASP A 689 -6.31 -12.30 17.03
CA ASP A 689 -4.91 -11.91 16.86
C ASP A 689 -4.16 -13.08 16.19
N ASP A 690 -3.17 -12.77 15.35
CA ASP A 690 -2.33 -13.76 14.65
C ASP A 690 -1.00 -14.05 15.39
N SER A 691 -0.84 -13.47 16.58
CA SER A 691 0.25 -13.67 17.52
C SER A 691 1.63 -13.37 16.94
N LYS A 692 1.69 -12.27 16.17
CA LYS A 692 2.95 -11.71 15.64
C LYS A 692 3.44 -10.46 16.36
N GLY A 693 2.72 -9.98 17.38
CA GLY A 693 3.22 -8.96 18.32
C GLY A 693 2.15 -7.95 18.74
N VAL A 694 1.27 -7.54 17.81
CA VAL A 694 0.25 -6.51 18.05
C VAL A 694 -0.68 -6.84 19.22
N SER A 695 -1.01 -8.12 19.41
CA SER A 695 -1.85 -8.60 20.51
C SER A 695 -3.27 -8.01 20.52
N GLU A 696 -3.80 -7.69 19.33
CA GLU A 696 -5.15 -7.16 19.09
C GLU A 696 -5.69 -7.74 17.77
N PRO A 697 -6.96 -8.18 17.71
CA PRO A 697 -7.61 -8.47 16.44
C PRO A 697 -7.71 -7.22 15.55
N LEU A 698 -7.68 -7.40 14.22
CA LEU A 698 -8.00 -6.33 13.27
C LEU A 698 -9.52 -6.11 13.19
N ASP A 699 -10.11 -5.55 14.25
CA ASP A 699 -11.54 -5.27 14.38
C ASP A 699 -11.81 -3.76 14.48
N GLU A 700 -11.53 -3.03 13.38
CA GLU A 700 -11.68 -1.58 13.33
C GLU A 700 -13.15 -1.18 13.51
N ILE A 701 -13.47 -0.46 14.59
CA ILE A 701 -14.81 0.02 14.92
C ILE A 701 -14.80 1.55 15.00
N GLN A 702 -15.72 2.18 14.28
CA GLN A 702 -15.98 3.62 14.36
C GLN A 702 -17.49 3.85 14.44
N TYR A 703 -17.93 4.85 15.21
CA TYR A 703 -19.36 5.16 15.40
C TYR A 703 -20.20 3.94 15.83
N ARG A 704 -19.61 3.06 16.66
CA ARG A 704 -20.22 1.81 17.19
C ARG A 704 -20.51 0.74 16.12
N THR A 705 -19.91 0.82 14.95
CA THR A 705 -20.03 -0.19 13.90
C THR A 705 -18.67 -0.46 13.25
N GLY A 706 -18.57 -1.54 12.48
CA GLY A 706 -17.34 -1.85 11.74
C GLY A 706 -16.99 -0.71 10.77
N MET A 707 -15.72 -0.37 10.67
CA MET A 707 -15.27 0.73 9.83
C MET A 707 -15.58 0.48 8.35
N VAL A 708 -16.04 1.51 7.63
CA VAL A 708 -16.33 1.47 6.19
C VAL A 708 -15.11 1.97 5.42
N ALA A 709 -14.71 1.24 4.38
CA ALA A 709 -13.68 1.66 3.45
C ALA A 709 -14.30 1.98 2.08
N ARG A 710 -13.87 3.08 1.47
CA ARG A 710 -14.26 3.48 0.11
C ARG A 710 -13.01 3.84 -0.67
N GLY A 711 -12.87 3.33 -1.89
CA GLY A 711 -11.70 3.57 -2.73
C GLY A 711 -12.00 3.42 -4.21
N THR A 712 -10.97 3.64 -5.03
CA THR A 712 -11.10 3.70 -6.49
C THR A 712 -10.04 2.85 -7.17
N HIS A 713 -10.46 2.08 -8.18
CA HIS A 713 -9.58 1.48 -9.17
C HIS A 713 -9.81 2.13 -10.54
N ILE A 714 -8.74 2.33 -11.30
CA ILE A 714 -8.79 2.79 -12.69
C ILE A 714 -8.40 1.63 -13.59
N LEU A 715 -9.29 1.25 -14.51
CA LEU A 715 -9.07 0.14 -15.43
C LEU A 715 -8.71 0.66 -16.81
N GLN A 716 -7.59 0.15 -17.33
CA GLN A 716 -7.09 0.45 -18.67
C GLN A 716 -6.98 -0.83 -19.50
N PHE A 717 -7.56 -0.79 -20.70
CA PHE A 717 -7.56 -1.87 -21.67
C PHE A 717 -6.72 -1.43 -22.87
N SER A 718 -5.62 -2.13 -23.14
CA SER A 718 -4.66 -1.72 -24.18
C SER A 718 -4.18 -2.90 -25.01
N LYS A 719 -3.68 -2.61 -26.22
CA LYS A 719 -3.04 -3.58 -27.10
C LYS A 719 -1.56 -3.70 -26.76
N CYS A 720 -1.02 -4.93 -26.73
CA CYS A 720 0.39 -5.21 -26.37
C CYS A 720 1.40 -4.84 -27.49
N PHE A 721 0.95 -4.49 -28.70
CA PHE A 721 1.83 -4.13 -29.82
C PHE A 721 1.51 -2.77 -30.41
N LYS A 722 2.53 -1.90 -30.50
CA LYS A 722 2.64 -0.89 -31.56
C LYS A 722 2.70 -1.65 -32.89
N SER A 723 1.85 -1.29 -33.86
CA SER A 723 2.16 -1.67 -35.24
C SER A 723 3.52 -1.06 -35.57
N ASN A 724 4.47 -1.88 -36.00
CA ASN A 724 5.56 -1.37 -36.81
C ASN A 724 4.91 -0.86 -38.10
N SER A 725 4.55 0.42 -38.13
CA SER A 725 4.36 1.12 -39.40
C SER A 725 5.74 1.26 -40.03
N THR A 726 6.19 0.20 -40.68
CA THR A 726 7.14 0.28 -41.79
C THR A 726 6.46 1.08 -42.90
N ASN A 727 6.42 2.40 -42.75
CA ASN A 727 6.38 3.28 -43.92
C ASN A 727 7.84 3.54 -44.29
N GLY A 728 8.30 2.74 -45.24
CA GLY A 728 9.46 3.10 -46.02
C GLY A 728 9.21 4.47 -46.65
N ASN A 729 10.12 5.39 -46.41
CA ASN A 729 10.50 6.35 -47.44
C ASN A 729 12.00 6.59 -47.31
N ASN A 730 12.70 6.12 -48.33
CA ASN A 730 14.05 6.50 -48.69
C ASN A 730 14.19 8.03 -48.76
N GLY A 731 15.35 8.57 -48.38
CA GLY A 731 15.78 9.87 -48.88
C GLY A 731 16.78 10.62 -48.01
N ASN A 732 18.07 10.30 -48.24
CA ASN A 732 19.31 11.06 -47.99
C ASN A 732 19.69 11.48 -46.57
#